data_AF-A0A1E4SRC3-F1
#
_entry.id   AF-A0A1E4SRC3-F1
#
_cell.length_a   1.000
_cell.length_b   1.000
_cell.length_c   1.000
_cell.angle_alpha   90.00
_cell.angle_beta   90.00
_cell.angle_gamma   90.00
#
_symmetry.space_group_name_H-M   'P 1'
#
loop_
_entity.id
_entity.type
_entity.pdbx_description
1 polymer ?
#
loop_
_entity_poly.entity_id
_entity_poly.type
_entity_poly.pdbx_seq_one_letter_code
_entity_poly.pdbx_strand_id
1 'polypeptide(L)'
;MSIYHRFASLEHDEAFFRSHKRPEPAHSTSRTGSNSSTQSLPGPSSLCLPPLGAQFAGDSPSHSIQDWQHLFAKAAYFSGYDPLYFQHMVIMIYQNSRSGRISTKSITQYGVTTYDNLILDSRSRFWPGCENLLPEYRRSNVRKAIAISTLKNYTKLSNEVKVSLPWDETNAGNLANEMNLMTAKPPLDLGNKLLQLGLIQPHTFSTILLDTVYDNFSDQTNPKIVEDNNKMVFLLGDQLDQLFDPLLEYSPEAMDINYNVSTAFTAPPLLDGNEKVDSIIQELISTQTNYTMGLVNLLQNFIIPLRIHVLSHSKLASGEGPNSKSGISKINQVFPPTIDEITRINCILHDSLNKAKYYGYVEVFKVLGMILPYFYKAFIRHEANLKSFSAKINKFSQRNQKKIFENRNLNKGSYTVREIDSIVSGSLFELPKLKLILKRLYDTIYTQLGSRTDSEEMAFIDNSYNIAIEVINAFGGSLPDEGLEISNPKHRFFTPSGKLLTELASKWPEQLQYDWLSRKVVGIYELKNVKPAKDSICHTDVLIIFSDYLLILTINDPKFYLKRDEDSLRSISVSDILMHSLINEKPLPNLEIFPSMEVSGWVEIDHVIASTYKGVSSIQKDEEGSFLRFLSTKPYGFNSSSKYTNITRNYEIVNTQDDGNKIIELITKAKVLHKSQSFHLFKSTPTSFTIYSTAHSIDAYEVETCNSPFALFLNITFDNPQRYFETHPGLYLIINAAFVNDYTIRLFGLSKDGSFELDETIQAQDLQSTLKKILITNYELIFRTHNNITDALSIGYKNDLDYYLNVFTGYSTESLKSSLKQKEHEELEAQKKKEIEQKRKAAPKAPVPQPVKRPVDAPDRTLNKKKSLIHKLFHPFKRANDANKLPNNQASKANDSNRKISDTYIPRGDKAQYTHLYKPIPEL
;
A
#
# COMPACT_ATOMS: atom_id res chain seq x y z
N MET A 1 14.62 -52.22 4.52
CA MET A 1 15.28 -50.91 4.74
C MET A 1 16.32 -50.73 3.66
N SER A 2 16.47 -49.53 3.10
CA SER A 2 17.64 -49.21 2.25
C SER A 2 18.90 -49.11 3.11
N ILE A 3 20.07 -49.21 2.48
CA ILE A 3 21.36 -49.05 3.17
C ILE A 3 21.44 -47.68 3.87
N TYR A 4 20.91 -46.62 3.24
CA TYR A 4 20.92 -45.26 3.80
C TYR A 4 20.02 -45.04 5.01
N HIS A 5 18.98 -45.86 5.25
CA HIS A 5 18.18 -45.73 6.48
C HIS A 5 19.01 -46.02 7.76
N ARG A 6 20.17 -46.67 7.59
CA ARG A 6 21.18 -46.97 8.63
C ARG A 6 22.36 -45.98 8.66
N PHE A 7 22.39 -45.02 7.73
CA PHE A 7 23.35 -43.91 7.70
C PHE A 7 22.70 -42.58 8.10
N ALA A 8 21.38 -42.45 7.94
CA ALA A 8 20.61 -41.31 8.44
C ALA A 8 20.43 -41.32 9.98
N SER A 9 20.67 -42.46 10.65
CA SER A 9 20.44 -42.66 12.09
C SER A 9 21.55 -42.13 13.02
N LEU A 10 22.62 -41.54 12.49
CA LEU A 10 23.83 -41.09 13.22
C LEU A 10 24.63 -42.18 13.98
N GLU A 11 24.12 -43.41 14.08
CA GLU A 11 24.77 -44.56 14.74
C GLU A 11 26.20 -44.82 14.24
N HIS A 12 26.46 -44.57 12.96
CA HIS A 12 27.78 -44.77 12.37
C HIS A 12 28.79 -43.67 12.77
N ASP A 13 28.34 -42.45 13.03
CA ASP A 13 29.22 -41.36 13.47
C ASP A 13 29.67 -41.57 14.92
N GLU A 14 28.77 -42.03 15.80
CA GLU A 14 29.11 -42.51 17.15
C GLU A 14 30.24 -43.55 17.11
N ALA A 15 30.10 -44.59 16.26
CA ALA A 15 31.12 -45.63 16.13
C ALA A 15 32.45 -45.10 15.56
N PHE A 16 32.39 -44.16 14.61
CA PHE A 16 33.58 -43.58 13.98
C PHE A 16 34.36 -42.66 14.95
N PHE A 17 33.68 -41.79 15.69
CA PHE A 17 34.32 -40.88 16.65
C PHE A 17 34.76 -41.57 17.94
N ARG A 18 34.07 -42.65 18.37
CA ARG A 18 34.54 -43.48 19.50
C ARG A 18 35.81 -44.28 19.16
N SER A 19 36.01 -44.69 17.90
CA SER A 19 37.17 -45.49 17.47
C SER A 19 38.45 -44.70 17.17
N HIS A 20 38.37 -43.37 17.00
CA HIS A 20 39.50 -42.54 16.55
C HIS A 20 40.13 -41.63 17.63
N LYS A 21 39.79 -41.81 18.91
CA LYS A 21 40.49 -41.11 20.01
C LYS A 21 41.93 -41.63 20.19
N ARG A 22 42.92 -40.87 19.71
CA ARG A 22 44.31 -41.00 20.17
C ARG A 22 44.45 -40.50 21.62
N PRO A 23 45.38 -41.06 22.41
CA PRO A 23 45.59 -40.64 23.80
C PRO A 23 46.26 -39.26 23.89
N GLU A 24 45.84 -38.46 24.87
CA GLU A 24 46.53 -37.23 25.26
C GLU A 24 47.73 -37.54 26.18
N PRO A 25 48.82 -36.74 26.13
CA PRO A 25 49.95 -36.89 27.04
C PRO A 25 49.61 -36.37 28.46
N ALA A 26 50.19 -37.00 29.48
CA ALA A 26 49.79 -36.78 30.87
C ALA A 26 50.47 -35.59 31.57
N HIS A 27 49.73 -35.01 32.51
CA HIS A 27 50.16 -34.12 33.61
C HIS A 27 50.88 -32.78 33.30
N SER A 28 50.19 -31.70 33.64
CA SER A 28 50.62 -30.90 34.80
C SER A 28 49.40 -30.37 35.57
N THR A 29 49.51 -30.27 36.90
CA THR A 29 48.37 -29.98 37.79
C THR A 29 48.47 -28.58 38.41
N SER A 30 47.41 -27.76 38.33
CA SER A 30 47.04 -26.90 39.47
C SER A 30 45.61 -26.33 39.40
N ARG A 31 44.97 -26.29 40.58
CA ARG A 31 43.92 -25.36 41.05
C ARG A 31 42.64 -25.18 40.21
N THR A 32 41.62 -25.91 40.69
CA THR A 32 40.19 -25.57 40.70
C THR A 32 39.86 -24.06 40.69
N GLY A 33 38.95 -23.67 39.81
CA GLY A 33 38.27 -22.37 39.82
C GLY A 33 37.04 -22.38 38.91
N SER A 34 35.85 -22.60 39.48
CA SER A 34 34.60 -22.71 38.72
C SER A 34 34.04 -21.34 38.36
N ASN A 35 34.08 -20.99 37.07
CA ASN A 35 33.38 -19.84 36.51
C ASN A 35 32.68 -20.23 35.20
N SER A 36 31.37 -20.45 35.26
CA SER A 36 30.51 -20.70 34.10
C SER A 36 30.10 -19.37 33.45
N SER A 37 30.98 -18.80 32.62
CA SER A 37 30.68 -17.61 31.83
C SER A 37 29.83 -17.95 30.60
N THR A 38 28.51 -17.92 30.77
CA THR A 38 27.54 -17.91 29.66
C THR A 38 27.80 -16.67 28.79
N GLN A 39 28.45 -16.86 27.64
CA GLN A 39 28.66 -15.79 26.67
C GLN A 39 27.33 -15.43 26.00
N SER A 40 26.71 -14.34 26.47
CA SER A 40 25.50 -13.77 25.89
C SER A 40 25.78 -13.25 24.47
N LEU A 41 25.36 -14.00 23.45
CA LEU A 41 25.34 -13.52 22.07
C LEU A 41 24.42 -12.28 21.97
N PRO A 42 24.84 -11.20 21.29
CA PRO A 42 23.97 -10.05 21.04
C PRO A 42 22.87 -10.47 20.05
N GLY A 43 21.64 -10.56 20.53
CA GLY A 43 20.48 -10.97 19.72
C GLY A 43 20.13 -9.98 18.60
N PRO A 44 19.45 -10.43 17.54
CA PRO A 44 19.13 -9.60 16.38
C PRO A 44 18.25 -8.39 16.76
N SER A 45 18.58 -7.23 16.18
CA SER A 45 17.90 -5.96 16.47
C SER A 45 16.52 -5.85 15.81
N SER A 46 16.29 -6.56 14.71
CA SER A 46 15.02 -6.67 13.96
C SER A 46 14.70 -8.14 13.63
N LEU A 47 13.40 -8.42 13.46
CA LEU A 47 12.92 -9.73 12.98
C LEU A 47 13.16 -9.83 11.47
N CYS A 48 14.17 -10.62 11.08
CA CYS A 48 14.67 -10.76 9.72
C CYS A 48 14.72 -12.25 9.36
N LEU A 49 13.66 -12.76 8.73
CA LEU A 49 13.55 -14.17 8.39
C LEU A 49 14.32 -14.45 7.08
N PRO A 50 15.15 -15.52 7.00
CA PRO A 50 15.83 -15.90 5.76
C PRO A 50 14.83 -16.20 4.64
N PRO A 51 15.23 -16.23 3.34
CA PRO A 51 14.35 -16.52 2.19
C PRO A 51 13.41 -17.69 2.48
N LEU A 52 12.13 -17.35 2.64
CA LEU A 52 11.34 -18.02 3.66
C LEU A 52 10.88 -19.42 3.25
N GLY A 53 11.26 -20.42 4.04
CA GLY A 53 11.20 -21.84 3.68
C GLY A 53 12.24 -22.56 4.52
N ALA A 54 12.12 -22.41 5.84
CA ALA A 54 13.23 -22.70 6.75
C ALA A 54 13.40 -24.19 7.07
N GLN A 55 12.60 -25.06 6.43
CA GLN A 55 12.93 -26.48 6.20
C GLN A 55 14.18 -26.67 5.30
N PHE A 56 14.65 -25.61 4.62
CA PHE A 56 15.74 -25.70 3.64
C PHE A 56 16.85 -24.68 3.81
N ALA A 57 16.56 -23.51 4.38
CA ALA A 57 17.56 -22.51 4.72
C ALA A 57 18.77 -23.11 5.50
N GLY A 58 19.96 -22.67 5.12
CA GLY A 58 21.18 -22.76 5.92
C GLY A 58 21.86 -21.39 5.84
N ASP A 59 22.58 -21.01 6.89
CA ASP A 59 23.08 -19.65 7.12
C ASP A 59 23.81 -19.07 5.91
N SER A 60 23.07 -18.31 5.11
CA SER A 60 23.52 -17.70 3.87
C SER A 60 23.72 -16.22 4.15
N PRO A 61 24.92 -15.65 3.92
CA PRO A 61 25.18 -14.25 4.21
C PRO A 61 24.24 -13.36 3.38
N SER A 62 23.79 -12.26 3.99
CA SER A 62 22.94 -11.25 3.33
C SER A 62 23.75 -10.49 2.27
N HIS A 63 23.69 -10.99 1.03
CA HIS A 63 24.17 -10.28 -0.15
C HIS A 63 23.38 -9.00 -0.39
N SER A 64 24.05 -7.91 -0.78
CA SER A 64 23.37 -6.72 -1.30
C SER A 64 22.74 -7.01 -2.67
N ILE A 65 21.84 -6.14 -3.15
CA ILE A 65 21.27 -6.27 -4.49
C ILE A 65 22.36 -6.18 -5.58
N GLN A 66 23.39 -5.36 -5.37
CA GLN A 66 24.52 -5.24 -6.30
C GLN A 66 25.38 -6.52 -6.32
N ASP A 67 25.62 -7.16 -5.16
CA ASP A 67 26.26 -8.48 -5.10
C ASP A 67 25.44 -9.54 -5.85
N TRP A 68 24.12 -9.52 -5.67
CA TRP A 68 23.20 -10.41 -6.39
C TRP A 68 23.26 -10.21 -7.90
N GLN A 69 23.14 -8.97 -8.39
CA GLN A 69 23.24 -8.66 -9.83
C GLN A 69 24.58 -9.13 -10.42
N HIS A 70 25.70 -8.87 -9.73
CA HIS A 70 27.03 -9.33 -10.15
C HIS A 70 27.18 -10.86 -10.18
N LEU A 71 26.47 -11.58 -9.29
CA LEU A 71 26.45 -13.04 -9.25
C LEU A 71 25.53 -13.62 -10.33
N PHE A 72 24.33 -13.06 -10.52
CA PHE A 72 23.36 -13.46 -11.53
C PHE A 72 23.89 -13.32 -12.95
N ALA A 73 24.61 -12.24 -13.25
CA ALA A 73 25.26 -12.00 -14.54
C ALA A 73 26.32 -13.07 -14.91
N LYS A 74 26.74 -13.91 -13.95
CA LYS A 74 27.72 -14.99 -14.12
C LYS A 74 27.16 -16.38 -13.79
N ALA A 75 25.85 -16.48 -13.59
CA ALA A 75 25.17 -17.73 -13.24
C ALA A 75 24.56 -18.43 -14.46
N ALA A 76 24.40 -19.75 -14.36
CA ALA A 76 23.57 -20.55 -15.27
C ALA A 76 22.35 -21.08 -14.52
N TYR A 77 21.16 -20.93 -15.10
CA TYR A 77 19.89 -21.37 -14.50
C TYR A 77 19.37 -22.61 -15.19
N PHE A 78 19.05 -23.65 -14.42
CA PHE A 78 18.42 -24.86 -14.89
C PHE A 78 17.04 -24.99 -14.28
N SER A 79 16.04 -25.37 -15.08
CA SER A 79 14.67 -25.65 -14.62
C SER A 79 14.34 -27.14 -14.74
N GLY A 80 13.51 -27.64 -13.82
CA GLY A 80 13.08 -29.04 -13.78
C GLY A 80 11.68 -29.21 -13.17
N TYR A 81 11.17 -30.43 -13.25
CA TYR A 81 9.92 -30.83 -12.62
C TYR A 81 10.04 -32.22 -11.99
N ASP A 82 9.86 -32.31 -10.67
CA ASP A 82 9.84 -33.57 -9.92
C ASP A 82 8.41 -33.91 -9.51
N PRO A 83 7.76 -34.96 -10.04
CA PRO A 83 6.35 -35.25 -9.78
C PRO A 83 6.07 -35.75 -8.35
N LEU A 84 7.10 -36.04 -7.56
CA LEU A 84 6.98 -36.68 -6.24
C LEU A 84 7.00 -35.65 -5.09
N TYR A 85 7.98 -34.76 -5.04
CA TYR A 85 8.21 -33.86 -3.91
C TYR A 85 8.45 -32.39 -4.30
N PHE A 86 9.35 -32.10 -5.23
CA PHE A 86 9.78 -30.72 -5.48
C PHE A 86 8.92 -29.97 -6.50
N GLN A 87 8.20 -30.69 -7.38
CA GLN A 87 7.45 -30.13 -8.50
C GLN A 87 8.34 -29.18 -9.31
N HIS A 88 7.86 -27.98 -9.68
CA HIS A 88 8.70 -27.00 -10.37
C HIS A 88 9.85 -26.53 -9.48
N MET A 89 11.08 -26.69 -9.99
CA MET A 89 12.30 -26.29 -9.29
C MET A 89 13.32 -25.63 -10.22
N VAL A 90 14.14 -24.75 -9.64
CA VAL A 90 15.19 -23.99 -10.34
C VAL A 90 16.51 -24.18 -9.61
N ILE A 91 17.56 -24.60 -10.31
CA ILE A 91 18.93 -24.62 -9.77
C ILE A 91 19.74 -23.55 -10.48
N MET A 92 20.20 -22.56 -9.71
CA MET A 92 21.16 -21.56 -10.12
C MET A 92 22.58 -22.06 -9.81
N ILE A 93 23.46 -22.05 -10.81
CA ILE A 93 24.82 -22.59 -10.74
C ILE A 93 25.80 -21.46 -11.00
N TYR A 94 26.74 -21.24 -10.09
CA TYR A 94 27.70 -20.14 -10.15
C TYR A 94 29.10 -20.60 -9.71
N GLN A 95 30.12 -19.84 -10.08
CA GLN A 95 31.48 -20.03 -9.56
C GLN A 95 31.68 -19.14 -8.33
N ASN A 96 32.06 -19.72 -7.20
CA ASN A 96 32.33 -18.96 -5.98
C ASN A 96 33.64 -18.16 -6.15
N SER A 97 33.55 -16.84 -5.99
CA SER A 97 34.64 -15.89 -6.28
C SER A 97 35.88 -16.04 -5.40
N ARG A 98 35.75 -16.64 -4.22
CA ARG A 98 36.87 -16.85 -3.27
C ARG A 98 37.61 -18.18 -3.49
N SER A 99 36.93 -19.20 -4.00
CA SER A 99 37.47 -20.56 -4.11
C SER A 99 37.70 -21.04 -5.55
N GLY A 100 37.11 -20.37 -6.53
CA GLY A 100 37.04 -20.83 -7.92
C GLY A 100 36.18 -22.08 -8.13
N ARG A 101 35.49 -22.60 -7.12
CA ARG A 101 34.69 -23.83 -7.21
C ARG A 101 33.23 -23.57 -7.60
N ILE A 102 32.64 -24.56 -8.28
CA ILE A 102 31.21 -24.57 -8.61
C ILE A 102 30.40 -24.66 -7.31
N SER A 103 29.36 -23.83 -7.25
CA SER A 103 28.44 -23.66 -6.13
C SER A 103 27.02 -23.55 -6.69
N THR A 104 26.02 -23.94 -5.89
CA THR A 104 24.63 -24.00 -6.34
C THR A 104 23.68 -23.37 -5.32
N LYS A 105 22.62 -22.73 -5.81
CA LYS A 105 21.41 -22.50 -5.02
C LYS A 105 20.25 -23.24 -5.69
N SER A 106 19.56 -24.09 -4.93
CA SER A 106 18.34 -24.75 -5.41
C SER A 106 17.14 -24.03 -4.82
N ILE A 107 16.18 -23.70 -5.68
CA ILE A 107 14.94 -23.01 -5.35
C ILE A 107 13.80 -23.99 -5.64
N THR A 108 12.97 -24.26 -4.64
CA THR A 108 11.89 -25.25 -4.67
C THR A 108 10.66 -24.70 -3.96
N GLN A 109 9.53 -25.40 -4.02
CA GLN A 109 8.34 -25.01 -3.26
C GLN A 109 8.58 -24.91 -1.73
N TYR A 110 9.60 -25.60 -1.20
CA TYR A 110 9.94 -25.55 0.24
C TYR A 110 10.99 -24.48 0.60
N GLY A 111 11.42 -23.64 -0.35
CA GLY A 111 12.42 -22.58 -0.13
C GLY A 111 13.75 -22.81 -0.87
N VAL A 112 14.81 -22.18 -0.35
CA VAL A 112 16.14 -22.11 -0.99
C VAL A 112 17.22 -22.83 -0.17
N THR A 113 17.93 -23.76 -0.81
CA THR A 113 19.19 -24.33 -0.30
C THR A 113 20.38 -23.63 -0.96
N THR A 114 21.42 -23.31 -0.17
CA THR A 114 22.74 -22.91 -0.71
C THR A 114 23.74 -24.03 -0.48
N TYR A 115 24.46 -24.45 -1.52
CA TYR A 115 25.59 -25.37 -1.43
C TYR A 115 26.83 -24.76 -2.10
N ASP A 116 27.63 -24.05 -1.34
CA ASP A 116 28.94 -23.57 -1.80
C ASP A 116 29.97 -24.71 -1.93
N ASN A 117 30.91 -24.51 -2.86
CA ASN A 117 32.15 -25.28 -2.97
C ASN A 117 31.99 -26.80 -3.17
N LEU A 118 31.03 -27.21 -4.01
CA LEU A 118 30.70 -28.62 -4.24
C LEU A 118 31.93 -29.48 -4.63
N ILE A 119 31.99 -30.68 -4.06
CA ILE A 119 32.92 -31.75 -4.46
C ILE A 119 32.24 -32.51 -5.60
N LEU A 120 32.83 -32.47 -6.81
CA LEU A 120 32.27 -33.02 -8.04
C LEU A 120 33.00 -34.27 -8.53
N ASP A 121 33.46 -35.07 -7.56
CA ASP A 121 34.17 -36.33 -7.71
C ASP A 121 33.72 -37.34 -6.63
N SER A 122 34.23 -38.57 -6.70
CA SER A 122 33.81 -39.71 -5.87
C SER A 122 34.09 -39.56 -4.36
N ARG A 123 34.74 -38.48 -3.90
CA ARG A 123 34.83 -38.14 -2.47
C ARG A 123 33.55 -37.51 -1.92
N SER A 124 32.60 -37.14 -2.78
CA SER A 124 31.28 -36.66 -2.36
C SER A 124 30.43 -37.84 -1.87
N ARG A 125 29.88 -37.76 -0.65
CA ARG A 125 28.89 -38.75 -0.16
C ARG A 125 27.60 -38.81 -0.99
N PHE A 126 27.40 -37.84 -1.87
CA PHE A 126 26.28 -37.73 -2.82
C PHE A 126 26.67 -38.12 -4.25
N TRP A 127 27.87 -38.69 -4.45
CA TRP A 127 28.36 -39.12 -5.75
C TRP A 127 27.46 -40.14 -6.49
N PRO A 128 26.72 -41.07 -5.84
CA PRO A 128 25.85 -42.00 -6.57
C PRO A 128 24.79 -41.32 -7.47
N GLY A 129 24.33 -40.10 -7.13
CA GLY A 129 23.48 -39.31 -8.02
C GLY A 129 24.14 -38.97 -9.37
N CYS A 130 25.46 -38.82 -9.41
CA CYS A 130 26.24 -38.63 -10.63
C CYS A 130 26.38 -39.91 -11.47
N GLU A 131 26.24 -41.09 -10.87
CA GLU A 131 26.40 -42.37 -11.55
C GLU A 131 25.17 -42.71 -12.40
N ASN A 132 24.00 -42.25 -11.95
CA ASN A 132 22.74 -42.25 -12.69
C ASN A 132 22.61 -41.13 -13.76
N LEU A 133 23.67 -40.36 -14.02
CA LEU A 133 23.70 -39.45 -15.18
C LEU A 133 23.84 -40.23 -16.50
N LEU A 134 23.20 -39.74 -17.56
CA LEU A 134 23.36 -40.23 -18.93
C LEU A 134 24.82 -40.13 -19.40
N PRO A 135 25.30 -41.02 -20.30
CA PRO A 135 26.71 -41.05 -20.73
C PRO A 135 27.26 -39.71 -21.23
N GLU A 136 26.44 -38.92 -21.93
CA GLU A 136 26.74 -37.55 -22.37
C GLU A 136 26.99 -36.57 -21.20
N TYR A 137 26.22 -36.70 -20.11
CA TYR A 137 26.26 -35.80 -18.96
C TYR A 137 27.26 -36.20 -17.87
N ARG A 138 27.72 -37.46 -17.83
CA ARG A 138 28.74 -37.94 -16.87
C ARG A 138 30.05 -37.14 -16.88
N ARG A 139 30.39 -36.48 -17.99
CA ARG A 139 31.57 -35.57 -18.09
C ARG A 139 31.27 -34.12 -17.68
N SER A 140 30.01 -33.70 -17.66
CA SER A 140 29.62 -32.32 -17.34
C SER A 140 29.63 -32.07 -15.83
N ASN A 141 30.56 -31.24 -15.37
CA ASN A 141 30.62 -30.80 -13.97
C ASN A 141 29.36 -30.02 -13.55
N VAL A 142 28.66 -29.39 -14.50
CA VAL A 142 27.37 -28.72 -14.28
C VAL A 142 26.28 -29.74 -13.95
N ARG A 143 26.16 -30.83 -14.73
CA ARG A 143 25.19 -31.92 -14.48
C ARG A 143 25.48 -32.67 -13.17
N LYS A 144 26.75 -32.92 -12.85
CA LYS A 144 27.15 -33.46 -11.53
C LYS A 144 26.73 -32.56 -10.37
N ALA A 145 26.91 -31.24 -10.51
CA ALA A 145 26.50 -30.27 -9.50
C ALA A 145 24.97 -30.28 -9.27
N ILE A 146 24.19 -30.43 -10.34
CA ILE A 146 22.73 -30.62 -10.27
C ILE A 146 22.39 -31.91 -9.50
N ALA A 147 22.90 -33.07 -9.92
CA ALA A 147 22.60 -34.37 -9.30
C ALA A 147 22.99 -34.47 -7.81
N ILE A 148 24.11 -33.85 -7.43
CA ILE A 148 24.53 -33.73 -6.03
C ILE A 148 23.61 -32.79 -5.25
N SER A 149 23.08 -31.74 -5.88
CA SER A 149 22.17 -30.78 -5.22
C SER A 149 20.76 -31.34 -5.05
N THR A 150 20.21 -32.04 -6.03
CA THR A 150 18.90 -32.70 -5.93
C THR A 150 18.90 -33.75 -4.83
N LEU A 151 19.92 -34.61 -4.76
CA LEU A 151 20.05 -35.62 -3.71
C LEU A 151 20.23 -35.01 -2.31
N LYS A 152 20.99 -33.90 -2.20
CA LYS A 152 21.11 -33.13 -0.95
C LYS A 152 19.78 -32.52 -0.50
N ASN A 153 18.99 -31.95 -1.42
CA ASN A 153 17.66 -31.41 -1.11
C ASN A 153 16.79 -32.51 -0.52
N TYR A 154 16.69 -33.67 -1.19
CA TYR A 154 15.88 -34.77 -0.69
C TYR A 154 16.35 -35.29 0.68
N THR A 155 17.66 -35.40 0.89
CA THR A 155 18.22 -35.80 2.20
C THR A 155 17.82 -34.84 3.32
N LYS A 156 17.68 -33.54 3.02
CA LYS A 156 17.18 -32.57 4.01
C LYS A 156 15.66 -32.67 4.17
N LEU A 157 14.90 -32.86 3.09
CA LEU A 157 13.45 -33.10 3.14
C LEU A 157 13.08 -34.29 4.03
N SER A 158 13.78 -35.43 3.88
CA SER A 158 13.50 -36.65 4.63
C SER A 158 13.79 -36.56 6.13
N ASN A 159 14.56 -35.56 6.57
CA ASN A 159 14.87 -35.34 7.97
C ASN A 159 13.84 -34.42 8.65
N GLU A 160 13.13 -33.60 7.88
CA GLU A 160 12.31 -32.48 8.39
C GLU A 160 10.82 -32.64 8.05
N VAL A 161 10.48 -33.48 7.05
CA VAL A 161 9.11 -33.81 6.62
C VAL A 161 8.96 -35.33 6.52
N LYS A 162 7.79 -35.88 6.88
CA LYS A 162 7.48 -37.31 6.74
C LYS A 162 7.25 -37.70 5.27
N VAL A 163 8.36 -37.94 4.58
CA VAL A 163 8.48 -38.54 3.25
C VAL A 163 7.85 -39.95 3.22
N SER A 164 6.99 -40.22 2.24
CA SER A 164 6.13 -41.43 2.17
C SER A 164 6.27 -42.23 0.87
N LEU A 165 6.56 -41.57 -0.25
CA LEU A 165 6.92 -42.15 -1.54
C LEU A 165 8.43 -42.37 -1.63
N PRO A 166 8.91 -43.47 -2.26
CA PRO A 166 10.34 -43.68 -2.46
C PRO A 166 10.92 -42.65 -3.44
N TRP A 167 12.07 -42.09 -3.08
CA TRP A 167 12.88 -41.21 -3.91
C TRP A 167 14.35 -41.47 -3.54
N ASP A 168 15.23 -41.64 -4.53
CA ASP A 168 16.58 -42.14 -4.32
C ASP A 168 17.65 -41.48 -5.24
N GLU A 169 18.85 -42.04 -5.27
CA GLU A 169 19.97 -41.54 -6.07
C GLU A 169 19.73 -41.70 -7.60
N THR A 170 18.79 -42.55 -8.01
CA THR A 170 18.29 -42.70 -9.39
C THR A 170 17.32 -41.59 -9.73
N ASN A 171 16.39 -41.23 -8.83
CA ASN A 171 15.55 -40.05 -8.99
C ASN A 171 16.40 -38.78 -9.11
N ALA A 172 17.41 -38.62 -8.24
CA ALA A 172 18.34 -37.49 -8.27
C ALA A 172 19.08 -37.35 -9.61
N GLY A 173 19.54 -38.47 -10.17
CA GLY A 173 20.24 -38.53 -11.46
C GLY A 173 19.31 -38.28 -12.66
N ASN A 174 18.13 -38.91 -12.69
CA ASN A 174 17.14 -38.73 -13.76
C ASN A 174 16.68 -37.27 -13.85
N LEU A 175 16.28 -36.68 -12.72
CA LEU A 175 15.94 -35.26 -12.63
C LEU A 175 17.09 -34.37 -13.11
N ALA A 176 18.34 -34.71 -12.76
CA ALA A 176 19.52 -33.98 -13.23
C ALA A 176 19.82 -34.15 -14.73
N ASN A 177 19.37 -35.24 -15.36
CA ASN A 177 19.42 -35.43 -16.82
C ASN A 177 18.33 -34.59 -17.51
N GLU A 178 17.11 -34.59 -16.99
CA GLU A 178 15.91 -33.95 -17.56
C GLU A 178 15.90 -32.43 -17.44
N MET A 179 16.59 -31.85 -16.45
CA MET A 179 16.63 -30.39 -16.26
C MET A 179 17.15 -29.65 -17.50
N ASN A 180 16.50 -28.54 -17.86
CA ASN A 180 16.82 -27.76 -19.06
C ASN A 180 17.51 -26.43 -18.71
N LEU A 181 18.51 -26.04 -19.51
CA LEU A 181 19.16 -24.73 -19.38
C LEU A 181 18.20 -23.62 -19.83
N MET A 182 17.97 -22.63 -18.98
CA MET A 182 17.10 -21.49 -19.27
C MET A 182 17.82 -20.49 -20.17
N THR A 183 17.52 -20.50 -21.47
CA THR A 183 18.12 -19.60 -22.48
C THR A 183 17.17 -18.50 -22.99
N ALA A 184 15.88 -18.56 -22.65
CA ALA A 184 14.86 -17.63 -23.16
C ALA A 184 15.05 -16.16 -22.71
N LYS A 185 15.79 -15.93 -21.62
CA LYS A 185 16.12 -14.60 -21.09
C LYS A 185 17.55 -14.54 -20.54
N PRO A 186 18.19 -13.37 -20.49
CA PRO A 186 19.49 -13.18 -19.86
C PRO A 186 19.55 -13.70 -18.40
N PRO A 187 20.67 -14.28 -17.95
CA PRO A 187 20.85 -14.70 -16.55
C PRO A 187 20.62 -13.60 -15.51
N LEU A 188 20.90 -12.35 -15.87
CA LEU A 188 20.62 -11.18 -15.02
C LEU A 188 19.11 -10.96 -14.84
N ASP A 189 18.31 -11.02 -15.91
CA ASP A 189 16.85 -10.84 -15.85
C ASP A 189 16.16 -11.99 -15.10
N LEU A 190 16.67 -13.21 -15.30
CA LEU A 190 16.25 -14.40 -14.55
C LEU A 190 16.46 -14.21 -13.04
N GLY A 191 17.68 -13.82 -12.62
CA GLY A 191 17.99 -13.56 -11.22
C GLY A 191 17.25 -12.37 -10.62
N ASN A 192 17.20 -11.25 -11.33
CA ASN A 192 16.45 -10.06 -10.92
C ASN A 192 14.98 -10.39 -10.69
N LYS A 193 14.37 -11.27 -11.51
CA LYS A 193 12.98 -11.67 -11.30
C LYS A 193 12.78 -12.54 -10.06
N LEU A 194 13.73 -13.41 -9.73
CA LEU A 194 13.68 -14.19 -8.49
C LEU A 194 13.78 -13.28 -7.25
N LEU A 195 14.54 -12.17 -7.32
CA LEU A 195 14.49 -11.13 -6.29
C LEU A 195 13.11 -10.46 -6.23
N GLN A 196 12.57 -9.99 -7.36
CA GLN A 196 11.24 -9.35 -7.36
C GLN A 196 10.13 -10.26 -6.80
N LEU A 197 10.24 -11.58 -6.95
CA LEU A 197 9.24 -12.57 -6.52
C LEU A 197 9.23 -12.90 -5.02
N GLY A 198 10.19 -12.45 -4.21
CA GLY A 198 10.24 -12.82 -2.78
C GLY A 198 11.05 -14.07 -2.45
N LEU A 199 11.84 -14.62 -3.40
CA LEU A 199 12.30 -16.01 -3.29
C LEU A 199 13.72 -16.21 -2.73
N ILE A 200 14.63 -15.22 -2.77
CA ILE A 200 16.07 -15.45 -2.42
C ILE A 200 16.61 -14.51 -1.32
N GLN A 201 16.04 -13.32 -1.18
CA GLN A 201 16.35 -12.37 -0.11
C GLN A 201 15.60 -12.70 1.20
N PRO A 202 16.10 -12.24 2.37
CA PRO A 202 15.33 -12.29 3.61
C PRO A 202 14.10 -11.37 3.57
N HIS A 203 13.12 -11.69 4.41
CA HIS A 203 11.90 -10.91 4.66
C HIS A 203 11.95 -10.29 6.05
N THR A 204 11.69 -8.99 6.17
CA THR A 204 11.65 -8.28 7.45
C THR A 204 10.22 -7.97 7.89
N PHE A 205 10.06 -7.89 9.21
CA PHE A 205 8.79 -7.64 9.89
C PHE A 205 9.01 -6.52 10.92
N SER A 206 8.26 -5.42 10.79
CA SER A 206 8.43 -4.21 11.62
C SER A 206 7.58 -4.22 12.89
N THR A 207 6.47 -4.96 12.90
CA THR A 207 5.48 -4.91 13.99
C THR A 207 4.95 -6.30 14.34
N ILE A 208 4.48 -6.44 15.58
CA ILE A 208 3.85 -7.64 16.11
C ILE A 208 2.70 -7.25 17.06
N LEU A 209 1.70 -8.11 17.16
CA LEU A 209 0.61 -8.01 18.13
C LEU A 209 0.85 -9.02 19.26
N LEU A 210 0.63 -8.60 20.50
CA LEU A 210 0.60 -9.43 21.70
C LEU A 210 -0.75 -9.24 22.37
N ASP A 211 -1.42 -10.33 22.69
CA ASP A 211 -2.58 -10.28 23.59
C ASP A 211 -2.11 -10.46 25.03
N THR A 212 -2.72 -9.74 25.97
CA THR A 212 -2.31 -9.72 27.37
C THR A 212 -3.55 -9.94 28.23
N VAL A 213 -3.58 -11.10 28.88
CA VAL A 213 -4.75 -11.59 29.60
C VAL A 213 -4.50 -11.50 31.10
N TYR A 214 -5.45 -10.92 31.83
CA TYR A 214 -5.43 -10.86 33.28
C TYR A 214 -6.77 -11.33 33.87
N ASP A 215 -6.75 -11.78 35.12
CA ASP A 215 -7.96 -11.98 35.92
C ASP A 215 -7.92 -11.00 37.10
N ASN A 216 -8.94 -10.15 37.16
CA ASN A 216 -9.19 -9.18 38.23
C ASN A 216 -10.58 -9.38 38.87
N PHE A 217 -11.35 -10.40 38.44
CA PHE A 217 -12.80 -10.46 38.67
C PHE A 217 -13.32 -11.83 39.17
N SER A 218 -12.55 -12.92 39.09
CA SER A 218 -12.98 -14.19 39.67
C SER A 218 -13.00 -14.15 41.20
N ASP A 219 -13.86 -14.98 41.81
CA ASP A 219 -14.01 -15.13 43.27
C ASP A 219 -12.72 -15.57 44.01
N GLN A 220 -11.66 -15.91 43.28
CA GLN A 220 -10.36 -16.33 43.83
C GLN A 220 -9.31 -15.21 43.79
N THR A 221 -9.61 -14.06 43.15
CA THR A 221 -8.63 -13.00 42.96
C THR A 221 -8.42 -12.16 44.21
N ASN A 222 -7.22 -12.25 44.79
CA ASN A 222 -6.79 -11.41 45.89
C ASN A 222 -6.53 -9.97 45.39
N PRO A 223 -6.88 -8.89 46.12
CA PRO A 223 -6.59 -7.52 45.71
C PRO A 223 -5.10 -7.25 45.42
N LYS A 224 -4.17 -7.99 46.04
CA LYS A 224 -2.74 -7.94 45.68
C LYS A 224 -2.50 -8.37 44.22
N ILE A 225 -3.20 -9.40 43.73
CA ILE A 225 -3.08 -9.86 42.34
C ILE A 225 -3.55 -8.78 41.37
N VAL A 226 -4.60 -8.03 41.72
CA VAL A 226 -5.06 -6.87 40.93
C VAL A 226 -4.00 -5.75 40.91
N GLU A 227 -3.38 -5.44 42.06
CA GLU A 227 -2.28 -4.47 42.13
C GLU A 227 -1.06 -4.91 41.29
N ASP A 228 -0.68 -6.19 41.40
CA ASP A 228 0.45 -6.79 40.70
C ASP A 228 0.19 -6.93 39.18
N ASN A 229 -1.05 -7.24 38.76
CA ASN A 229 -1.48 -7.16 37.36
C ASN A 229 -1.33 -5.73 36.81
N ASN A 230 -1.86 -4.74 37.54
CA ASN A 230 -1.77 -3.33 37.15
C ASN A 230 -0.31 -2.85 37.02
N LYS A 231 0.55 -3.18 38.00
CA LYS A 231 2.00 -2.92 37.92
C LYS A 231 2.61 -3.51 36.65
N MET A 232 2.28 -4.77 36.34
CA MET A 232 2.89 -5.48 35.22
C MET A 232 2.43 -4.97 33.85
N VAL A 233 1.17 -4.56 33.73
CA VAL A 233 0.63 -3.93 32.51
C VAL A 233 1.38 -2.64 32.15
N PHE A 234 1.74 -1.81 33.12
CA PHE A 234 2.54 -0.59 32.85
C PHE A 234 3.98 -0.87 32.38
N LEU A 235 4.52 -2.07 32.59
CA LEU A 235 5.85 -2.47 32.09
C LEU A 235 5.84 -2.88 30.61
N LEU A 236 4.66 -2.94 29.97
CA LEU A 236 4.52 -3.36 28.57
C LEU A 236 4.81 -2.26 27.54
N GLY A 237 4.77 -0.99 27.93
CA GLY A 237 5.10 0.15 27.05
C GLY A 237 4.26 1.42 27.31
N ASP A 238 4.33 2.37 26.38
CA ASP A 238 3.50 3.58 26.44
C ASP A 238 2.02 3.23 26.23
N GLN A 239 1.14 3.57 27.16
CA GLN A 239 -0.30 3.44 26.95
C GLN A 239 -0.77 4.44 25.87
N LEU A 240 -1.57 3.96 24.92
CA LEU A 240 -2.08 4.78 23.80
C LEU A 240 -3.54 5.19 24.00
N ASP A 241 -3.76 6.50 24.24
CA ASP A 241 -5.08 7.15 24.14
C ASP A 241 -5.70 7.00 22.73
N GLN A 242 -4.86 6.86 21.69
CA GLN A 242 -5.25 6.81 20.28
C GLN A 242 -4.33 5.85 19.52
N LEU A 243 -4.91 4.86 18.82
CA LEU A 243 -4.19 3.88 17.97
C LEU A 243 -3.44 4.55 16.80
N PHE A 244 -4.03 5.64 16.30
CA PHE A 244 -3.54 6.47 15.20
C PHE A 244 -3.00 7.78 15.78
N ASP A 245 -1.77 8.16 15.46
CA ASP A 245 -1.20 9.45 15.85
C ASP A 245 -1.34 10.46 14.70
N PRO A 246 -2.18 11.52 14.85
CA PRO A 246 -2.34 12.57 13.84
C PRO A 246 -1.04 13.33 13.50
N LEU A 247 0.04 13.13 14.26
CA LEU A 247 1.35 13.74 14.01
C LEU A 247 2.25 12.92 13.09
N LEU A 248 2.30 11.60 13.29
CA LEU A 248 3.30 10.74 12.64
C LEU A 248 2.79 10.15 11.33
N GLU A 249 1.51 9.79 11.27
CA GLU A 249 0.92 9.14 10.09
C GLU A 249 0.69 10.12 8.94
N TYR A 250 0.37 11.37 9.30
CA TYR A 250 0.33 12.54 8.44
C TYR A 250 1.65 13.34 8.49
N SER A 251 2.79 12.64 8.56
CA SER A 251 4.07 13.25 8.19
C SER A 251 3.94 13.92 6.81
N PRO A 252 4.33 15.20 6.67
CA PRO A 252 4.35 15.88 5.37
C PRO A 252 5.22 15.11 4.38
N GLU A 253 4.80 15.06 3.12
CA GLU A 253 5.59 14.44 2.05
C GLU A 253 6.91 15.20 1.87
N ALA A 254 8.01 14.49 1.63
CA ALA A 254 9.33 15.09 1.44
C ALA A 254 9.42 15.70 0.04
N MET A 255 8.80 16.87 -0.12
CA MET A 255 8.71 17.60 -1.38
C MET A 255 10.00 18.36 -1.67
N ASP A 256 10.96 17.68 -2.31
CA ASP A 256 12.24 18.25 -2.74
C ASP A 256 12.16 18.73 -4.21
N ILE A 257 11.06 19.42 -4.52
CA ILE A 257 10.70 19.90 -5.87
C ILE A 257 11.48 21.18 -6.19
N ASN A 258 12.75 21.02 -6.56
CA ASN A 258 13.62 22.14 -6.92
C ASN A 258 13.36 22.63 -8.36
N TYR A 259 12.43 23.58 -8.52
CA TYR A 259 12.29 24.30 -9.78
C TYR A 259 13.54 25.14 -10.09
N ASN A 260 14.20 24.78 -11.20
CA ASN A 260 15.29 25.50 -11.83
C ASN A 260 14.86 25.92 -13.24
N VAL A 261 15.15 27.17 -13.62
CA VAL A 261 14.85 27.69 -14.96
C VAL A 261 15.69 26.95 -15.99
N SER A 262 15.08 26.55 -17.12
CA SER A 262 15.84 25.93 -18.21
C SER A 262 16.58 26.99 -19.03
N THR A 263 17.92 26.93 -19.04
CA THR A 263 18.77 27.79 -19.89
C THR A 263 18.74 27.40 -21.38
N ALA A 264 17.96 26.39 -21.77
CA ALA A 264 17.90 25.88 -23.14
C ALA A 264 16.93 26.63 -24.08
N PHE A 265 16.09 27.55 -23.56
CA PHE A 265 15.19 28.35 -24.40
C PHE A 265 15.91 29.58 -24.95
N THR A 266 16.26 29.54 -26.24
CA THR A 266 17.00 30.59 -26.97
C THR A 266 16.12 31.51 -27.83
N ALA A 267 14.80 31.40 -27.73
CA ALA A 267 13.83 32.30 -28.37
C ALA A 267 12.88 32.92 -27.32
N PRO A 268 12.53 34.21 -27.43
CA PRO A 268 11.48 34.81 -26.60
C PRO A 268 10.09 34.24 -26.98
N PRO A 269 9.13 34.19 -26.04
CA PRO A 269 7.81 33.62 -26.29
C PRO A 269 7.00 34.46 -27.29
N LEU A 270 6.05 33.82 -27.99
CA LEU A 270 5.32 34.44 -29.11
C LEU A 270 4.49 35.69 -28.77
N LEU A 271 4.16 35.92 -27.50
CA LEU A 271 3.43 37.07 -26.97
C LEU A 271 4.24 37.87 -25.91
N ASP A 272 5.57 37.93 -26.04
CA ASP A 272 6.43 38.69 -25.14
C ASP A 272 6.03 40.18 -25.04
N GLY A 273 6.04 40.73 -23.81
CA GLY A 273 5.65 42.11 -23.50
C GLY A 273 4.15 42.44 -23.66
N ASN A 274 3.25 41.45 -23.63
CA ASN A 274 1.82 41.69 -23.77
C ASN A 274 1.16 42.13 -22.45
N GLU A 275 0.86 43.43 -22.33
CA GLU A 275 0.27 44.07 -21.14
C GLU A 275 -0.90 43.29 -20.49
N LYS A 276 -1.76 42.64 -21.29
CA LYS A 276 -2.90 41.87 -20.77
C LYS A 276 -2.48 40.54 -20.16
N VAL A 277 -1.56 39.83 -20.80
CA VAL A 277 -0.99 38.57 -20.30
C VAL A 277 -0.19 38.86 -19.03
N ASP A 278 0.67 39.87 -19.07
CA ASP A 278 1.48 40.31 -17.92
C ASP A 278 0.62 40.77 -16.75
N SER A 279 -0.47 41.51 -16.99
CA SER A 279 -1.43 41.91 -15.95
C SER A 279 -2.06 40.70 -15.26
N ILE A 280 -2.45 39.66 -16.01
CA ILE A 280 -3.02 38.43 -15.43
C ILE A 280 -1.96 37.62 -14.66
N ILE A 281 -0.70 37.61 -15.11
CA ILE A 281 0.43 37.02 -14.39
C ILE A 281 0.70 37.76 -13.07
N GLN A 282 0.67 39.09 -13.05
CA GLN A 282 0.83 39.85 -11.81
C GLN A 282 -0.35 39.64 -10.85
N GLU A 283 -1.58 39.48 -11.35
CA GLU A 283 -2.73 39.09 -10.52
C GLU A 283 -2.51 37.71 -9.87
N LEU A 284 -2.13 36.70 -10.67
CA LEU A 284 -1.80 35.34 -10.20
C LEU A 284 -0.77 35.36 -9.07
N ILE A 285 0.34 36.07 -9.29
CA ILE A 285 1.45 36.15 -8.33
C ILE A 285 1.02 36.92 -7.09
N SER A 286 0.30 38.04 -7.23
CA SER A 286 -0.22 38.82 -6.10
C SER A 286 -1.16 38.00 -5.23
N THR A 287 -2.13 37.29 -5.82
CA THR A 287 -3.04 36.39 -5.09
C THR A 287 -2.27 35.33 -4.31
N GLN A 288 -1.33 34.63 -4.96
CA GLN A 288 -0.51 33.62 -4.28
C GLN A 288 0.43 34.19 -3.21
N THR A 289 0.95 35.41 -3.40
CA THR A 289 1.77 36.11 -2.40
C THR A 289 0.94 36.37 -1.14
N ASN A 290 -0.23 36.99 -1.29
CA ASN A 290 -1.10 37.36 -0.18
C ASN A 290 -1.56 36.13 0.61
N TYR A 291 -1.92 35.04 -0.09
CA TYR A 291 -2.32 33.80 0.56
C TYR A 291 -1.16 33.10 1.30
N THR A 292 -0.03 32.90 0.62
CA THR A 292 1.16 32.23 1.20
C THR A 292 1.67 32.98 2.42
N MET A 293 1.74 34.33 2.35
CA MET A 293 2.13 35.15 3.50
C MET A 293 1.11 35.09 4.64
N GLY A 294 -0.19 34.93 4.36
CA GLY A 294 -1.20 34.69 5.38
C GLY A 294 -0.95 33.40 6.18
N LEU A 295 -0.67 32.29 5.49
CA LEU A 295 -0.29 31.01 6.09
C LEU A 295 0.99 31.09 6.92
N VAL A 296 2.07 31.62 6.33
CA VAL A 296 3.39 31.74 6.98
C VAL A 296 3.31 32.59 8.24
N ASN A 297 2.60 33.72 8.19
CA ASN A 297 2.40 34.56 9.35
C ASN A 297 1.61 33.84 10.46
N LEU A 298 0.54 33.10 10.13
CA LEU A 298 -0.23 32.34 11.14
C LEU A 298 0.63 31.25 11.81
N LEU A 299 1.48 30.56 11.05
CA LEU A 299 2.44 29.60 11.63
C LEU A 299 3.42 30.31 12.57
N GLN A 300 4.16 31.31 12.09
CA GLN A 300 5.25 31.95 12.83
C GLN A 300 4.79 32.78 14.04
N ASN A 301 3.62 33.43 13.93
CA ASN A 301 3.12 34.38 14.93
C ASN A 301 2.04 33.82 15.87
N PHE A 302 1.63 32.55 15.69
CA PHE A 302 0.67 31.89 16.58
C PHE A 302 0.91 30.38 16.78
N ILE A 303 0.85 29.56 15.72
CA ILE A 303 0.83 28.09 15.87
C ILE A 303 2.17 27.54 16.37
N ILE A 304 3.30 28.02 15.84
CA ILE A 304 4.64 27.61 16.28
C ILE A 304 4.93 28.11 17.71
N PRO A 305 4.70 29.40 18.08
CA PRO A 305 4.77 29.84 19.47
C PRO A 305 3.93 29.01 20.45
N LEU A 306 2.71 28.63 20.07
CA LEU A 306 1.82 27.78 20.87
C LEU A 306 2.39 26.36 21.08
N ARG A 307 2.86 25.71 20.01
CA ARG A 307 3.51 24.39 20.09
C ARG A 307 4.77 24.44 20.98
N ILE A 308 5.62 25.45 20.81
CA ILE A 308 6.82 25.66 21.64
C ILE A 308 6.45 25.87 23.12
N HIS A 309 5.44 26.69 23.42
CA HIS A 309 5.03 26.98 24.79
C HIS A 309 4.56 25.75 25.58
N VAL A 310 3.85 24.82 24.92
CA VAL A 310 3.45 23.56 25.58
C VAL A 310 4.62 22.59 25.71
N LEU A 311 5.52 22.54 24.72
CA LEU A 311 6.76 21.74 24.78
C LEU A 311 7.81 22.26 25.79
N SER A 312 7.74 23.53 26.19
CA SER A 312 8.59 24.08 27.27
C SER A 312 7.99 23.82 28.65
N HIS A 313 6.68 24.02 28.83
CA HIS A 313 6.00 23.68 30.08
C HIS A 313 6.05 22.19 30.40
N SER A 314 5.97 21.32 29.38
CA SER A 314 6.10 19.86 29.54
C SER A 314 7.51 19.40 29.93
N LYS A 315 8.53 20.26 29.87
CA LYS A 315 9.91 20.01 30.33
C LYS A 315 10.23 20.63 31.70
N LEU A 316 9.37 21.51 32.21
CA LEU A 316 9.58 22.26 33.46
C LEU A 316 8.69 21.77 34.62
N ALA A 317 7.62 21.02 34.32
CA ALA A 317 6.66 20.56 35.32
C ALA A 317 6.97 19.17 35.93
N SER A 318 7.93 18.42 35.39
CA SER A 318 8.27 17.06 35.82
C SER A 318 9.78 16.82 35.72
N GLY A 319 10.41 16.43 36.83
CA GLY A 319 11.81 15.98 36.87
C GLY A 319 12.02 14.56 36.29
N GLU A 320 11.03 14.03 35.58
CA GLU A 320 10.90 12.64 35.17
C GLU A 320 10.73 12.54 33.64
N GLY A 321 11.84 12.31 32.94
CA GLY A 321 11.88 11.76 31.59
C GLY A 321 11.20 12.54 30.44
N PRO A 322 11.15 11.96 29.22
CA PRO A 322 10.62 12.61 28.01
C PRO A 322 9.10 12.50 27.83
N ASN A 323 8.35 11.96 28.80
CA ASN A 323 7.10 11.24 28.50
C ASN A 323 5.82 12.09 28.45
N SER A 324 5.90 13.42 28.62
CA SER A 324 4.73 14.32 28.59
C SER A 324 4.22 14.64 27.16
N LYS A 325 3.98 13.59 26.36
CA LYS A 325 3.46 13.64 24.97
C LYS A 325 2.01 14.17 24.89
N SER A 326 1.26 14.06 25.99
CA SER A 326 -0.17 14.37 26.07
C SER A 326 -0.52 15.87 25.93
N GLY A 327 0.44 16.78 25.97
CA GLY A 327 0.22 18.21 25.74
C GLY A 327 0.17 18.59 24.25
N ILE A 328 1.13 18.09 23.47
CA ILE A 328 1.30 18.47 22.06
C ILE A 328 0.24 17.83 21.15
N SER A 329 -0.18 16.59 21.44
CA SER A 329 -1.30 15.94 20.74
C SER A 329 -2.61 16.74 20.85
N LYS A 330 -2.90 17.31 22.03
CA LYS A 330 -4.10 18.15 22.26
C LYS A 330 -4.09 19.47 21.47
N ILE A 331 -2.91 20.05 21.20
CA ILE A 331 -2.80 21.18 20.25
C ILE A 331 -3.09 20.68 18.84
N ASN A 332 -2.46 19.60 18.41
CA ASN A 332 -2.50 19.19 17.01
C ASN A 332 -3.82 18.52 16.60
N GLN A 333 -4.64 18.06 17.55
CA GLN A 333 -6.06 17.77 17.33
C GLN A 333 -6.89 19.00 16.91
N VAL A 334 -6.45 20.22 17.28
CA VAL A 334 -7.04 21.51 16.92
C VAL A 334 -6.32 22.17 15.75
N PHE A 335 -4.98 22.05 15.67
CA PHE A 335 -4.12 22.57 14.60
C PHE A 335 -3.32 21.43 13.92
N PRO A 336 -3.95 20.66 13.02
CA PRO A 336 -3.35 19.47 12.43
C PRO A 336 -2.12 19.81 11.58
N PRO A 337 -1.06 18.96 11.55
CA PRO A 337 0.17 19.21 10.78
C PRO A 337 -0.03 19.44 9.28
N THR A 338 -1.20 19.10 8.74
CA THR A 338 -1.57 19.41 7.36
C THR A 338 -1.57 20.92 7.08
N ILE A 339 -1.72 21.80 8.08
CA ILE A 339 -1.52 23.25 7.85
C ILE A 339 -0.05 23.61 7.57
N ASP A 340 0.90 22.89 8.16
CA ASP A 340 2.32 23.04 7.90
C ASP A 340 2.68 22.51 6.49
N GLU A 341 2.07 21.40 6.08
CA GLU A 341 2.16 20.85 4.71
C GLU A 341 1.60 21.81 3.65
N ILE A 342 0.37 22.30 3.86
CA ILE A 342 -0.29 23.29 2.99
C ILE A 342 0.55 24.57 2.89
N THR A 343 1.22 24.99 3.98
CA THR A 343 2.14 26.13 3.93
C THR A 343 3.40 25.82 3.12
N ARG A 344 4.07 24.68 3.37
CA ARG A 344 5.27 24.26 2.62
C ARG A 344 5.01 24.25 1.11
N ILE A 345 3.90 23.66 0.67
CA ILE A 345 3.65 23.50 -0.77
C ILE A 345 3.26 24.82 -1.46
N ASN A 346 2.53 25.71 -0.78
CA ASN A 346 2.25 27.05 -1.32
C ASN A 346 3.52 27.93 -1.35
N CYS A 347 4.44 27.79 -0.38
CA CYS A 347 5.78 28.40 -0.49
C CYS A 347 6.55 27.88 -1.71
N ILE A 348 6.60 26.57 -1.95
CA ILE A 348 7.28 25.98 -3.12
C ILE A 348 6.68 26.51 -4.44
N LEU A 349 5.34 26.62 -4.53
CA LEU A 349 4.68 27.24 -5.69
C LEU A 349 5.02 28.73 -5.82
N HIS A 350 4.93 29.51 -4.74
CA HIS A 350 5.18 30.94 -4.71
C HIS A 350 6.62 31.28 -5.13
N ASP A 351 7.62 30.60 -4.59
CA ASP A 351 9.04 30.78 -4.94
C ASP A 351 9.31 30.39 -6.40
N SER A 352 8.63 29.36 -6.89
CA SER A 352 8.77 28.91 -8.29
C SER A 352 8.13 29.88 -9.27
N LEU A 353 6.94 30.41 -8.97
CA LEU A 353 6.30 31.48 -9.74
C LEU A 353 7.14 32.78 -9.70
N ASN A 354 7.73 33.11 -8.55
CA ASN A 354 8.63 34.25 -8.41
C ASN A 354 9.90 34.15 -9.28
N LYS A 355 10.41 32.93 -9.52
CA LYS A 355 11.48 32.68 -10.49
C LYS A 355 10.95 32.75 -11.93
N ALA A 356 9.84 32.07 -12.24
CA ALA A 356 9.32 31.93 -13.60
C ALA A 356 8.75 33.23 -14.22
N LYS A 357 8.24 34.17 -13.41
CA LYS A 357 7.64 35.43 -13.91
C LYS A 357 8.56 36.28 -14.79
N TYR A 358 9.87 36.11 -14.69
CA TYR A 358 10.87 36.82 -15.52
C TYR A 358 11.09 36.16 -16.89
N TYR A 359 10.40 35.05 -17.19
CA TYR A 359 10.54 34.24 -18.41
C TYR A 359 9.20 34.03 -19.15
N GLY A 360 8.18 34.84 -18.83
CA GLY A 360 6.89 34.86 -19.52
C GLY A 360 5.92 33.72 -19.15
N TYR A 361 4.78 33.69 -19.83
CA TYR A 361 3.64 32.81 -19.53
C TYR A 361 3.96 31.31 -19.73
N VAL A 362 4.82 30.95 -20.69
CA VAL A 362 5.17 29.54 -21.00
C VAL A 362 5.81 28.87 -19.77
N GLU A 363 6.77 29.54 -19.15
CA GLU A 363 7.46 29.02 -17.96
C GLU A 363 6.58 29.09 -16.70
N VAL A 364 5.64 30.04 -16.63
CA VAL A 364 4.58 30.08 -15.60
C VAL A 364 3.67 28.85 -15.71
N PHE A 365 3.18 28.50 -16.92
CA PHE A 365 2.39 27.28 -17.13
C PHE A 365 3.17 26.01 -16.81
N LYS A 366 4.46 25.95 -17.16
CA LYS A 366 5.36 24.84 -16.79
C LYS A 366 5.46 24.67 -15.28
N VAL A 367 5.65 25.75 -14.52
CA VAL A 367 5.67 25.71 -13.04
C VAL A 367 4.34 25.21 -12.48
N LEU A 368 3.21 25.68 -13.01
CA LEU A 368 1.87 25.26 -12.57
C LEU A 368 1.62 23.78 -12.85
N GLY A 369 1.82 23.32 -14.08
CA GLY A 369 1.63 21.91 -14.48
C GLY A 369 2.65 20.94 -13.85
N MET A 370 3.78 21.45 -13.33
CA MET A 370 4.76 20.65 -12.57
C MET A 370 4.42 20.57 -11.08
N ILE A 371 3.95 21.65 -10.46
CA ILE A 371 3.79 21.73 -8.99
C ILE A 371 2.37 21.40 -8.53
N LEU A 372 1.33 21.72 -9.31
CA LEU A 372 -0.05 21.49 -8.89
C LEU A 372 -0.42 20.00 -8.64
N PRO A 373 0.10 18.99 -9.35
CA PRO A 373 -0.15 17.58 -9.00
C PRO A 373 0.12 17.24 -7.53
N TYR A 374 1.15 17.83 -6.93
CA TYR A 374 1.49 17.64 -5.52
C TYR A 374 0.49 18.28 -4.54
N PHE A 375 -0.31 19.26 -4.98
CA PHE A 375 -1.39 19.82 -4.15
C PHE A 375 -2.46 18.76 -3.86
N TYR A 376 -2.60 17.71 -4.67
CA TYR A 376 -3.68 16.74 -4.53
C TYR A 376 -3.67 16.04 -3.15
N LYS A 377 -2.59 15.34 -2.80
CA LYS A 377 -2.46 14.66 -1.50
C LYS A 377 -2.60 15.62 -0.31
N ALA A 378 -1.91 16.76 -0.36
CA ALA A 378 -1.90 17.74 0.72
C ALA A 378 -3.30 18.29 1.04
N PHE A 379 -4.05 18.71 0.01
CA PHE A 379 -5.37 19.30 0.19
C PHE A 379 -6.43 18.25 0.58
N ILE A 380 -6.32 16.99 0.12
CA ILE A 380 -7.17 15.88 0.60
C ILE A 380 -6.99 15.68 2.11
N ARG A 381 -5.74 15.52 2.55
CA ARG A 381 -5.38 15.34 3.97
C ARG A 381 -5.85 16.51 4.81
N HIS A 382 -5.75 17.73 4.29
CA HIS A 382 -6.20 18.94 4.98
C HIS A 382 -7.72 18.99 5.11
N GLU A 383 -8.48 18.84 4.02
CA GLU A 383 -9.95 18.86 4.05
C GLU A 383 -10.56 17.78 4.98
N ALA A 384 -10.00 16.57 4.99
CA ALA A 384 -10.40 15.50 5.91
C ALA A 384 -10.36 15.95 7.39
N ASN A 385 -9.32 16.71 7.73
CA ASN A 385 -9.12 17.27 9.06
C ASN A 385 -10.01 18.50 9.35
N LEU A 386 -10.42 19.24 8.31
CA LEU A 386 -11.25 20.45 8.42
C LEU A 386 -12.73 20.16 8.73
N LYS A 387 -13.25 18.95 8.45
CA LYS A 387 -14.67 18.56 8.67
C LYS A 387 -15.28 18.93 10.04
N SER A 388 -14.46 19.15 11.07
CA SER A 388 -14.90 19.62 12.40
C SER A 388 -14.05 20.77 12.97
N PHE A 389 -13.20 21.41 12.18
CA PHE A 389 -12.22 22.40 12.65
C PHE A 389 -12.88 23.60 13.36
N SER A 390 -13.88 24.24 12.75
CA SER A 390 -14.53 25.42 13.35
C SER A 390 -15.13 25.12 14.75
N ALA A 391 -15.71 23.92 14.95
CA ALA A 391 -16.20 23.49 16.26
C ALA A 391 -15.06 23.22 17.27
N LYS A 392 -13.94 22.63 16.81
CA LYS A 392 -12.73 22.39 17.63
C LYS A 392 -12.10 23.71 18.09
N ILE A 393 -11.86 24.66 17.18
CA ILE A 393 -11.17 25.92 17.49
C ILE A 393 -11.99 26.82 18.42
N ASN A 394 -13.31 26.91 18.23
CA ASN A 394 -14.20 27.64 19.14
C ASN A 394 -14.15 27.04 20.56
N LYS A 395 -14.24 25.71 20.68
CA LYS A 395 -14.13 25.00 21.97
C LYS A 395 -12.75 25.13 22.62
N PHE A 396 -11.69 25.26 21.82
CA PHE A 396 -10.32 25.50 22.29
C PHE A 396 -10.11 26.94 22.78
N SER A 397 -10.62 27.94 22.05
CA SER A 397 -10.63 29.35 22.47
C SER A 397 -11.38 29.55 23.78
N GLN A 398 -12.63 29.10 23.88
CA GLN A 398 -13.44 29.21 25.11
C GLN A 398 -12.74 28.68 26.37
N ARG A 399 -11.92 27.64 26.23
CA ARG A 399 -11.16 27.01 27.34
C ARG A 399 -9.84 27.69 27.66
N ASN A 400 -9.23 28.40 26.71
CA ASN A 400 -7.85 28.91 26.83
C ASN A 400 -7.69 30.41 26.57
N GLN A 401 -8.80 31.15 26.40
CA GLN A 401 -8.84 32.54 25.95
C GLN A 401 -7.77 33.43 26.63
N LYS A 402 -7.81 33.52 27.96
CA LYS A 402 -6.87 34.33 28.77
C LYS A 402 -5.42 33.86 28.76
N LYS A 403 -5.18 32.56 28.51
CA LYS A 403 -3.82 31.96 28.57
C LYS A 403 -3.10 31.99 27.22
N ILE A 404 -3.85 31.91 26.11
CA ILE A 404 -3.32 31.73 24.76
C ILE A 404 -3.68 32.89 23.84
N PHE A 405 -4.97 33.24 23.73
CA PHE A 405 -5.45 34.20 22.72
C PHE A 405 -5.20 35.65 23.13
N GLU A 406 -5.34 35.98 24.42
CA GLU A 406 -5.02 37.30 24.99
C GLU A 406 -3.50 37.49 25.25
N ASN A 407 -2.71 36.42 25.15
CA ASN A 407 -1.29 36.42 25.49
C ASN A 407 -0.43 36.82 24.28
N ARG A 408 0.00 38.09 24.24
CA ARG A 408 0.80 38.69 23.14
C ARG A 408 2.11 37.96 22.81
N ASN A 409 2.68 37.18 23.73
CA ASN A 409 3.89 36.40 23.48
C ASN A 409 3.62 35.14 22.63
N LEU A 410 2.37 34.64 22.69
CA LEU A 410 1.90 33.48 21.92
C LEU A 410 1.11 33.91 20.69
N ASN A 411 0.22 34.89 20.85
CA ASN A 411 -0.57 35.49 19.78
C ASN A 411 0.01 36.83 19.35
N LYS A 412 1.19 36.79 18.70
CA LYS A 412 1.93 37.98 18.28
C LYS A 412 1.16 38.80 17.24
N GLY A 413 0.42 38.11 16.36
CA GLY A 413 -0.44 38.73 15.34
C GLY A 413 -1.79 39.23 15.87
N SER A 414 -2.11 39.03 17.16
CA SER A 414 -3.42 39.37 17.76
C SER A 414 -4.62 38.70 17.06
N TYR A 415 -4.41 37.53 16.44
CA TYR A 415 -5.43 36.82 15.66
C TYR A 415 -6.67 36.47 16.48
N THR A 416 -7.84 36.72 15.89
CA THR A 416 -9.13 36.19 16.34
C THR A 416 -9.38 34.77 15.82
N VAL A 417 -10.29 34.05 16.47
CA VAL A 417 -10.76 32.73 16.01
C VAL A 417 -11.28 32.79 14.56
N ARG A 418 -11.91 33.89 14.15
CA ARG A 418 -12.47 34.05 12.81
C ARG A 418 -11.40 34.23 11.73
N GLU A 419 -10.32 34.93 12.03
CA GLU A 419 -9.18 35.06 11.11
C GLU A 419 -8.42 33.74 10.99
N ILE A 420 -8.22 33.03 12.12
CA ILE A 420 -7.62 31.69 12.13
C ILE A 420 -8.44 30.73 11.25
N ASP A 421 -9.76 30.68 11.42
CA ASP A 421 -10.65 29.85 10.59
C ASP A 421 -10.64 30.31 9.11
N SER A 422 -10.63 31.62 8.85
CA SER A 422 -10.55 32.17 7.49
C SER A 422 -9.22 31.92 6.78
N ILE A 423 -8.11 31.71 7.49
CA ILE A 423 -6.80 31.37 6.90
C ILE A 423 -6.69 29.84 6.71
N VAL A 424 -7.06 29.08 7.73
CA VAL A 424 -6.94 27.61 7.75
C VAL A 424 -7.98 26.96 6.83
N SER A 425 -9.27 27.22 7.05
CA SER A 425 -10.36 26.73 6.19
C SER A 425 -10.43 27.48 4.85
N GLY A 426 -9.78 28.64 4.74
CA GLY A 426 -9.67 29.42 3.50
C GLY A 426 -8.88 28.72 2.39
N SER A 427 -7.97 27.80 2.75
CA SER A 427 -7.14 27.01 1.83
C SER A 427 -7.91 26.39 0.68
N LEU A 428 -9.02 25.70 0.97
CA LEU A 428 -9.84 25.00 -0.01
C LEU A 428 -10.49 25.94 -1.04
N PHE A 429 -10.60 27.23 -0.73
CA PHE A 429 -11.17 28.26 -1.61
C PHE A 429 -10.13 28.93 -2.51
N GLU A 430 -8.83 28.70 -2.34
CA GLU A 430 -7.80 29.22 -3.25
C GLU A 430 -7.71 28.43 -4.55
N LEU A 431 -7.96 27.11 -4.54
CA LEU A 431 -7.94 26.28 -5.75
C LEU A 431 -8.98 26.76 -6.80
N PRO A 432 -10.24 27.07 -6.46
CA PRO A 432 -11.19 27.70 -7.39
C PRO A 432 -10.73 29.07 -7.92
N LYS A 433 -10.12 29.93 -7.09
CA LYS A 433 -9.61 31.24 -7.54
C LYS A 433 -8.48 31.06 -8.55
N LEU A 434 -7.54 30.15 -8.26
CA LEU A 434 -6.47 29.77 -9.16
C LEU A 434 -7.05 29.30 -10.50
N LYS A 435 -8.04 28.41 -10.50
CA LYS A 435 -8.73 27.94 -11.73
C LYS A 435 -9.24 29.11 -12.60
N LEU A 436 -9.90 30.10 -12.00
CA LEU A 436 -10.45 31.25 -12.73
C LEU A 436 -9.35 32.11 -13.36
N ILE A 437 -8.25 32.36 -12.62
CA ILE A 437 -7.10 33.11 -13.12
C ILE A 437 -6.42 32.35 -14.26
N LEU A 438 -6.23 31.02 -14.13
CA LEU A 438 -5.60 30.18 -15.16
C LEU A 438 -6.45 30.04 -16.42
N LYS A 439 -7.78 29.82 -16.30
CA LYS A 439 -8.69 29.76 -17.46
C LYS A 439 -8.65 31.08 -18.24
N ARG A 440 -8.77 32.22 -17.56
CA ARG A 440 -8.66 33.56 -18.19
C ARG A 440 -7.29 33.82 -18.82
N LEU A 441 -6.19 33.34 -18.22
CA LEU A 441 -4.84 33.45 -18.80
C LEU A 441 -4.74 32.65 -20.10
N TYR A 442 -5.16 31.38 -20.08
CA TYR A 442 -5.19 30.48 -21.22
C TYR A 442 -6.08 31.01 -22.35
N ASP A 443 -7.32 31.39 -22.05
CA ASP A 443 -8.28 31.95 -23.01
C ASP A 443 -7.73 33.23 -23.67
N THR A 444 -7.01 34.07 -22.92
CA THR A 444 -6.37 35.29 -23.44
C THR A 444 -5.25 34.95 -24.41
N ILE A 445 -4.37 34.01 -24.06
CA ILE A 445 -3.23 33.58 -24.88
C ILE A 445 -3.73 32.93 -26.18
N TYR A 446 -4.68 32.00 -26.10
CA TYR A 446 -5.30 31.35 -27.25
C TYR A 446 -5.94 32.37 -28.21
N THR A 447 -6.69 33.34 -27.66
CA THR A 447 -7.32 34.42 -28.44
C THR A 447 -6.30 35.34 -29.12
N GLN A 448 -5.13 35.55 -28.51
CA GLN A 448 -4.07 36.40 -29.06
C GLN A 448 -3.16 35.68 -30.08
N LEU A 449 -2.94 34.38 -29.94
CA LEU A 449 -2.18 33.57 -30.90
C LEU A 449 -2.95 33.35 -32.21
N GLY A 450 -4.28 33.23 -32.16
CA GLY A 450 -5.17 33.26 -33.33
C GLY A 450 -4.91 32.11 -34.31
N SER A 451 -4.13 32.36 -35.37
CA SER A 451 -3.72 31.34 -36.35
C SER A 451 -2.38 30.67 -36.05
N ARG A 452 -1.78 30.92 -34.87
CA ARG A 452 -0.54 30.29 -34.38
C ARG A 452 -0.77 29.24 -33.28
N THR A 453 -1.99 28.73 -33.17
CA THR A 453 -2.37 27.64 -32.25
C THR A 453 -1.58 26.37 -32.47
N ASP A 454 -1.15 26.10 -33.70
CA ASP A 454 -0.47 24.86 -34.09
C ASP A 454 1.04 24.89 -33.78
N SER A 455 1.44 25.66 -32.76
CA SER A 455 2.83 25.84 -32.34
C SER A 455 3.22 24.89 -31.21
N GLU A 456 4.50 24.49 -31.17
CA GLU A 456 5.06 23.67 -30.08
C GLU A 456 4.88 24.34 -28.71
N GLU A 457 4.92 25.69 -28.68
CA GLU A 457 4.65 26.51 -27.51
C GLU A 457 3.21 26.31 -26.98
N MET A 458 2.21 26.38 -27.87
CA MET A 458 0.81 26.17 -27.49
C MET A 458 0.56 24.71 -27.07
N ALA A 459 1.07 23.72 -27.81
CA ALA A 459 0.92 22.31 -27.44
C ALA A 459 1.51 21.98 -26.05
N PHE A 460 2.60 22.66 -25.67
CA PHE A 460 3.17 22.57 -24.32
C PHE A 460 2.31 23.26 -23.26
N ILE A 461 1.73 24.42 -23.57
CA ILE A 461 0.79 25.14 -22.71
C ILE A 461 -0.47 24.30 -22.49
N ASP A 462 -1.05 23.73 -23.54
CA ASP A 462 -2.25 22.88 -23.51
C ASP A 462 -2.06 21.71 -22.52
N ASN A 463 -0.96 20.96 -22.64
CA ASN A 463 -0.68 19.86 -21.71
C ASN A 463 -0.53 20.39 -20.25
N SER A 464 0.27 21.44 -20.06
CA SER A 464 0.53 22.00 -18.73
C SER A 464 -0.72 22.61 -18.06
N TYR A 465 -1.61 23.20 -18.86
CA TYR A 465 -2.91 23.72 -18.44
C TYR A 465 -3.89 22.60 -18.11
N ASN A 466 -4.02 21.58 -18.98
CA ASN A 466 -4.91 20.44 -18.74
C ASN A 466 -4.56 19.73 -17.42
N ILE A 467 -3.27 19.45 -17.17
CA ILE A 467 -2.79 18.85 -15.91
C ILE A 467 -3.17 19.73 -14.70
N ALA A 468 -2.89 21.04 -14.78
CA ALA A 468 -3.23 21.98 -13.70
C ALA A 468 -4.74 22.04 -13.41
N ILE A 469 -5.57 21.99 -14.45
CA ILE A 469 -7.03 22.07 -14.37
C ILE A 469 -7.66 20.75 -13.94
N GLU A 470 -7.13 19.59 -14.36
CA GLU A 470 -7.58 18.27 -13.89
C GLU A 470 -7.42 18.13 -12.37
N VAL A 471 -6.27 18.54 -11.82
CA VAL A 471 -6.04 18.52 -10.37
C VAL A 471 -7.04 19.38 -9.61
N ILE A 472 -7.34 20.59 -10.10
CA ILE A 472 -8.32 21.47 -9.45
C ILE A 472 -9.76 20.95 -9.61
N ASN A 473 -10.11 20.40 -10.78
CA ASN A 473 -11.42 19.77 -11.03
C ASN A 473 -11.64 18.53 -10.16
N ALA A 474 -10.57 17.81 -9.80
CA ALA A 474 -10.62 16.67 -8.90
C ALA A 474 -10.87 17.05 -7.42
N PHE A 475 -10.94 18.35 -7.08
CA PHE A 475 -11.51 18.89 -5.83
C PHE A 475 -12.87 19.55 -6.04
N GLY A 476 -12.96 20.41 -7.06
CA GLY A 476 -14.16 21.12 -7.45
C GLY A 476 -14.93 20.32 -8.49
N GLY A 477 -15.73 19.34 -8.04
CA GLY A 477 -16.65 18.60 -8.88
C GLY A 477 -17.41 19.54 -9.81
N SER A 478 -17.33 19.26 -11.11
CA SER A 478 -17.49 20.22 -12.21
C SER A 478 -18.44 21.40 -11.94
N LEU A 479 -17.87 22.60 -11.79
CA LEU A 479 -18.59 23.84 -12.07
C LEU A 479 -19.28 23.68 -13.44
N PRO A 480 -20.60 23.89 -13.56
CA PRO A 480 -21.28 23.75 -14.83
C PRO A 480 -20.83 24.87 -15.77
N ASP A 481 -19.98 24.54 -16.74
CA ASP A 481 -19.65 25.46 -17.82
C ASP A 481 -20.93 25.81 -18.60
N GLU A 482 -21.11 27.10 -18.87
CA GLU A 482 -22.40 27.66 -19.30
C GLU A 482 -22.80 27.18 -20.71
N GLY A 483 -23.73 26.23 -20.79
CA GLY A 483 -24.43 25.89 -22.04
C GLY A 483 -24.65 24.40 -22.34
N LEU A 484 -23.99 23.47 -21.62
CA LEU A 484 -24.31 22.05 -21.75
C LEU A 484 -25.53 21.69 -20.89
N GLU A 485 -26.54 21.07 -21.52
CA GLU A 485 -27.86 20.88 -20.93
C GLU A 485 -27.85 20.00 -19.66
N ILE A 486 -28.76 20.30 -18.73
CA ILE A 486 -28.93 19.62 -17.44
C ILE A 486 -29.65 18.27 -17.66
N SER A 487 -29.00 17.34 -18.36
CA SER A 487 -29.56 16.07 -18.81
C SER A 487 -28.87 14.83 -18.22
N ASN A 488 -27.90 15.01 -17.32
CA ASN A 488 -27.24 13.89 -16.62
C ASN A 488 -27.11 14.16 -15.09
N PRO A 489 -28.16 13.93 -14.29
CA PRO A 489 -28.18 14.21 -12.85
C PRO A 489 -27.43 13.12 -12.05
N LYS A 490 -26.12 13.00 -12.26
CA LYS A 490 -25.24 12.01 -11.61
C LYS A 490 -23.85 12.55 -11.25
N HIS A 491 -23.79 13.59 -10.42
CA HIS A 491 -22.68 13.68 -9.47
C HIS A 491 -22.80 12.48 -8.51
N ARG A 492 -22.07 11.40 -8.80
CA ARG A 492 -22.12 10.17 -8.00
C ARG A 492 -21.22 10.36 -6.79
N PHE A 493 -21.83 10.70 -5.66
CA PHE A 493 -21.21 10.59 -4.34
C PHE A 493 -21.12 9.12 -3.94
N PHE A 494 -20.18 8.76 -3.06
CA PHE A 494 -20.26 7.48 -2.37
C PHE A 494 -21.53 7.42 -1.53
N THR A 495 -22.50 6.62 -1.99
CA THR A 495 -23.68 6.29 -1.19
C THR A 495 -23.25 5.57 0.09
N PRO A 496 -23.93 5.77 1.24
CA PRO A 496 -23.72 5.01 2.47
C PRO A 496 -23.59 3.48 2.31
N SER A 497 -24.27 2.93 1.30
CA SER A 497 -24.26 1.51 0.94
C SER A 497 -23.11 1.06 0.01
N GLY A 498 -22.08 1.87 -0.23
CA GLY A 498 -20.90 1.48 -1.01
C GLY A 498 -21.07 1.40 -2.54
N LYS A 499 -22.31 1.58 -3.05
CA LYS A 499 -22.72 1.32 -4.44
C LYS A 499 -21.78 1.87 -5.52
N LEU A 500 -21.12 3.01 -5.29
CA LEU A 500 -20.21 3.61 -6.27
C LEU A 500 -18.97 2.75 -6.55
N LEU A 501 -18.42 2.03 -5.56
CA LEU A 501 -17.32 1.08 -5.81
C LEU A 501 -17.79 -0.18 -6.54
N THR A 502 -19.05 -0.59 -6.31
CA THR A 502 -19.71 -1.64 -7.11
C THR A 502 -20.07 -1.21 -8.53
N GLU A 503 -20.04 0.10 -8.84
CA GLU A 503 -20.15 0.64 -10.20
C GLU A 503 -18.76 0.87 -10.86
N LEU A 504 -17.69 1.07 -10.08
CA LEU A 504 -16.31 1.26 -10.57
C LEU A 504 -15.57 -0.04 -10.90
N ALA A 505 -15.75 -1.07 -10.07
CA ALA A 505 -15.05 -2.33 -10.19
C ALA A 505 -16.03 -3.48 -10.42
N SER A 506 -15.62 -4.48 -11.20
CA SER A 506 -16.38 -5.72 -11.39
C SER A 506 -15.98 -6.82 -10.38
N LYS A 507 -16.70 -7.95 -10.39
CA LYS A 507 -16.41 -9.17 -9.61
C LYS A 507 -16.49 -9.04 -8.07
N TRP A 508 -17.28 -8.09 -7.55
CA TRP A 508 -17.47 -7.91 -6.11
C TRP A 508 -18.11 -9.11 -5.40
N PRO A 509 -17.55 -9.58 -4.27
CA PRO A 509 -18.23 -10.53 -3.41
C PRO A 509 -19.37 -9.87 -2.66
N GLU A 510 -20.49 -10.59 -2.53
CA GLU A 510 -21.74 -10.12 -1.90
C GLU A 510 -21.51 -9.50 -0.51
N GLN A 511 -20.62 -10.12 0.29
CA GLN A 511 -20.21 -9.68 1.63
C GLN A 511 -19.57 -8.28 1.68
N LEU A 512 -18.95 -7.82 0.58
CA LEU A 512 -18.29 -6.51 0.48
C LEU A 512 -19.01 -5.55 -0.47
N GLN A 513 -20.16 -5.93 -1.06
CA GLN A 513 -20.94 -5.02 -1.90
C GLN A 513 -21.60 -3.89 -1.10
N TYR A 514 -21.86 -4.11 0.19
CA TYR A 514 -22.64 -3.21 1.05
C TYR A 514 -21.93 -2.88 2.38
N ASP A 515 -22.55 -2.02 3.20
CA ASP A 515 -22.14 -1.60 4.55
C ASP A 515 -20.76 -0.93 4.66
N TRP A 516 -20.39 -0.15 3.65
CA TRP A 516 -19.11 0.56 3.61
C TRP A 516 -18.90 1.60 4.70
N LEU A 517 -19.97 2.19 5.26
CA LEU A 517 -19.85 3.12 6.40
C LEU A 517 -19.60 2.45 7.76
N SER A 518 -19.81 1.14 7.91
CA SER A 518 -19.45 0.44 9.16
C SER A 518 -17.95 0.09 9.19
N ARG A 519 -17.36 -0.15 8.01
CA ARG A 519 -15.94 -0.45 7.83
C ARG A 519 -15.09 0.81 7.89
N LYS A 520 -14.09 0.84 8.76
CA LYS A 520 -13.11 1.94 8.80
C LYS A 520 -12.04 1.67 7.75
N VAL A 521 -11.88 2.57 6.78
CA VAL A 521 -10.73 2.55 5.86
C VAL A 521 -9.49 2.98 6.64
N VAL A 522 -8.48 2.12 6.68
CA VAL A 522 -7.20 2.32 7.40
C VAL A 522 -6.11 2.81 6.44
N GLY A 523 -6.19 2.46 5.16
CA GLY A 523 -5.27 2.95 4.13
C GLY A 523 -5.65 2.49 2.71
N ILE A 524 -5.18 3.23 1.70
CA ILE A 524 -5.34 2.91 0.28
C ILE A 524 -4.00 3.15 -0.41
N TYR A 525 -3.53 2.19 -1.21
CA TYR A 525 -2.20 2.23 -1.83
C TYR A 525 -2.23 1.68 -3.26
N GLU A 526 -1.60 2.39 -4.20
CA GLU A 526 -1.22 1.81 -5.50
C GLU A 526 0.06 0.98 -5.36
N LEU A 527 -0.02 -0.28 -5.82
CA LEU A 527 1.08 -1.24 -5.78
C LEU A 527 1.27 -1.87 -7.16
N LYS A 528 2.52 -2.12 -7.55
CA LYS A 528 2.85 -2.76 -8.83
C LYS A 528 2.97 -4.26 -8.63
N ASN A 529 2.02 -5.01 -9.16
CA ASN A 529 1.96 -6.46 -9.08
C ASN A 529 3.19 -7.07 -9.79
N VAL A 530 4.01 -7.85 -9.08
CA VAL A 530 5.20 -8.47 -9.70
C VAL A 530 4.86 -9.73 -10.52
N LYS A 531 3.62 -10.22 -10.42
CA LYS A 531 3.03 -11.35 -11.16
C LYS A 531 1.83 -10.90 -12.03
N PRO A 532 2.01 -9.98 -13.00
CA PRO A 532 0.94 -9.62 -13.94
C PRO A 532 0.46 -10.85 -14.70
N ALA A 533 -0.81 -10.84 -15.11
CA ALA A 533 -1.39 -11.93 -15.87
C ALA A 533 -0.67 -12.13 -17.22
N LYS A 534 -0.63 -13.39 -17.68
CA LYS A 534 -0.05 -13.73 -18.99
C LYS A 534 -0.72 -12.90 -20.09
N ASP A 535 0.10 -12.38 -21.00
CA ASP A 535 -0.28 -11.56 -22.15
C ASP A 535 -1.03 -10.25 -21.81
N SER A 536 -0.93 -9.77 -20.57
CA SER A 536 -1.52 -8.50 -20.11
C SER A 536 -0.47 -7.48 -19.70
N ILE A 537 -0.66 -6.21 -20.08
CA ILE A 537 0.15 -5.08 -19.56
C ILE A 537 -0.37 -4.58 -18.20
N CYS A 538 -1.53 -5.06 -17.74
CA CYS A 538 -2.17 -4.60 -16.52
C CYS A 538 -1.41 -5.09 -15.28
N HIS A 539 -0.58 -4.23 -14.71
CA HIS A 539 0.33 -4.54 -13.59
C HIS A 539 0.13 -3.69 -12.34
N THR A 540 -0.88 -2.82 -12.28
CA THR A 540 -1.14 -1.97 -11.10
C THR A 540 -2.40 -2.44 -10.39
N ASP A 541 -2.23 -2.80 -9.12
CA ASP A 541 -3.32 -3.10 -8.19
C ASP A 541 -3.48 -1.94 -7.20
N VAL A 542 -4.72 -1.66 -6.80
CA VAL A 542 -5.04 -0.80 -5.65
C VAL A 542 -5.36 -1.68 -4.46
N LEU A 543 -4.53 -1.60 -3.42
CA LEU A 543 -4.76 -2.17 -2.11
C LEU A 543 -5.67 -1.26 -1.30
N ILE A 544 -6.69 -1.82 -0.66
CA ILE A 544 -7.54 -1.14 0.33
C ILE A 544 -7.48 -1.96 1.63
N ILE A 545 -7.13 -1.29 2.72
CA ILE A 545 -7.06 -1.86 4.06
C ILE A 545 -8.29 -1.36 4.85
N PHE A 546 -9.18 -2.27 5.25
CA PHE A 546 -10.25 -1.97 6.20
C PHE A 546 -9.88 -2.47 7.61
N SER A 547 -10.71 -2.12 8.60
CA SER A 547 -10.68 -2.70 9.94
C SER A 547 -11.12 -4.17 10.04
N ASP A 548 -11.54 -4.79 8.93
CA ASP A 548 -12.06 -6.17 8.88
C ASP A 548 -11.54 -6.99 7.70
N TYR A 549 -11.32 -6.38 6.53
CA TYR A 549 -10.78 -7.04 5.34
C TYR A 549 -9.55 -6.34 4.75
N LEU A 550 -8.69 -7.13 4.12
CA LEU A 550 -7.76 -6.69 3.09
C LEU A 550 -8.40 -6.93 1.71
N LEU A 551 -8.50 -5.89 0.88
CA LEU A 551 -9.12 -5.94 -0.44
C LEU A 551 -8.14 -5.47 -1.52
N ILE A 552 -8.15 -6.14 -2.68
CA ILE A 552 -7.27 -5.84 -3.79
C ILE A 552 -8.08 -5.70 -5.08
N LEU A 553 -8.02 -4.51 -5.68
CA LEU A 553 -8.57 -4.18 -6.99
C LEU A 553 -7.44 -4.20 -8.01
N THR A 554 -7.64 -4.78 -9.18
CA THR A 554 -6.68 -4.70 -10.31
C THR A 554 -7.19 -3.70 -11.34
N ILE A 555 -6.34 -2.76 -11.76
CA ILE A 555 -6.68 -1.79 -12.81
C ILE A 555 -6.63 -2.49 -14.16
N ASN A 556 -7.81 -2.71 -14.75
CA ASN A 556 -8.03 -3.47 -15.98
C ASN A 556 -8.53 -2.53 -17.10
N ASP A 557 -7.69 -1.54 -17.43
CA ASP A 557 -7.84 -0.65 -18.58
C ASP A 557 -6.47 -0.48 -19.26
N PRO A 558 -6.27 -1.00 -20.49
CA PRO A 558 -5.02 -0.80 -21.23
C PRO A 558 -4.68 0.68 -21.50
N LYS A 559 -5.68 1.56 -21.64
CA LYS A 559 -5.47 2.97 -22.02
C LYS A 559 -4.83 3.78 -20.89
N PHE A 560 -5.19 3.47 -19.64
CA PHE A 560 -4.51 3.97 -18.44
C PHE A 560 -2.99 3.77 -18.50
N TYR A 561 -2.53 2.56 -18.82
CA TYR A 561 -1.09 2.26 -18.88
C TYR A 561 -0.39 2.94 -20.06
N LEU A 562 -1.06 3.05 -21.22
CA LEU A 562 -0.50 3.75 -22.39
C LEU A 562 -0.31 5.25 -22.13
N LYS A 563 -1.28 5.92 -21.49
CA LYS A 563 -1.12 7.32 -21.04
C LYS A 563 -0.06 7.48 -19.96
N ARG A 564 -0.03 6.56 -18.98
CA ARG A 564 0.87 6.67 -17.81
C ARG A 564 2.34 6.43 -18.15
N ASP A 565 2.66 5.75 -19.25
CA ASP A 565 4.03 5.73 -19.79
C ASP A 565 4.48 7.13 -20.28
N GLU A 566 3.57 7.90 -20.86
CA GLU A 566 3.85 9.18 -21.53
C GLU A 566 3.86 10.36 -20.55
N ASP A 567 2.89 10.44 -19.63
CA ASP A 567 2.78 11.50 -18.61
C ASP A 567 3.22 11.05 -17.19
N SER A 568 4.14 10.08 -17.12
CA SER A 568 4.54 9.31 -15.90
C SER A 568 4.87 10.11 -14.63
N LEU A 569 5.24 11.40 -14.76
CA LEU A 569 5.59 12.29 -13.64
C LEU A 569 4.47 13.24 -13.19
N ARG A 570 3.28 13.22 -13.83
CA ARG A 570 2.27 14.28 -13.66
C ARG A 570 0.82 13.82 -13.46
N SER A 571 0.50 12.55 -13.73
CA SER A 571 -0.86 12.01 -13.54
C SER A 571 -1.22 11.77 -12.07
N ILE A 572 -2.45 12.11 -11.66
CA ILE A 572 -2.99 11.84 -10.32
C ILE A 572 -3.14 10.32 -10.09
N SER A 573 -2.84 9.81 -8.88
CA SER A 573 -3.02 8.39 -8.57
C SER A 573 -4.49 8.02 -8.33
N VAL A 574 -4.87 6.82 -8.76
CA VAL A 574 -6.18 6.20 -8.51
C VAL A 574 -6.40 5.97 -7.02
N SER A 575 -5.33 5.63 -6.29
CA SER A 575 -5.35 5.54 -4.82
C SER A 575 -5.74 6.86 -4.15
N ASP A 576 -5.21 7.99 -4.61
CA ASP A 576 -5.52 9.31 -4.02
C ASP A 576 -6.96 9.73 -4.36
N ILE A 577 -7.44 9.46 -5.58
CA ILE A 577 -8.82 9.78 -5.99
C ILE A 577 -9.83 8.95 -5.18
N LEU A 578 -9.55 7.66 -4.97
CA LEU A 578 -10.39 6.80 -4.12
C LEU A 578 -10.33 7.24 -2.65
N MET A 579 -9.14 7.56 -2.12
CA MET A 579 -8.98 8.10 -0.77
C MET A 579 -9.77 9.40 -0.58
N HIS A 580 -9.70 10.32 -1.54
CA HIS A 580 -10.43 11.58 -1.51
C HIS A 580 -11.95 11.37 -1.49
N SER A 581 -12.45 10.51 -2.39
CA SER A 581 -13.87 10.27 -2.56
C SER A 581 -14.48 9.47 -1.37
N LEU A 582 -13.71 8.56 -0.76
CA LEU A 582 -14.10 7.82 0.44
C LEU A 582 -13.99 8.63 1.74
N ILE A 583 -12.89 9.37 1.96
CA ILE A 583 -12.65 10.10 3.22
C ILE A 583 -13.40 11.45 3.25
N ASN A 584 -13.42 12.19 2.13
CA ASN A 584 -14.04 13.52 2.07
C ASN A 584 -15.44 13.50 1.47
N GLU A 585 -16.00 12.32 1.14
CA GLU A 585 -17.35 12.14 0.57
C GLU A 585 -17.55 12.87 -0.77
N LYS A 586 -16.47 13.14 -1.51
CA LYS A 586 -16.50 13.84 -2.80
C LYS A 586 -17.07 12.95 -3.92
N PRO A 587 -17.73 13.53 -4.94
CA PRO A 587 -17.99 12.79 -6.16
C PRO A 587 -16.67 12.48 -6.88
N LEU A 588 -16.62 11.35 -7.57
CA LEU A 588 -15.48 10.99 -8.42
C LEU A 588 -15.34 11.93 -9.63
N PRO A 589 -14.13 12.05 -10.23
CA PRO A 589 -13.98 12.64 -11.57
C PRO A 589 -14.77 11.87 -12.64
N ASN A 590 -14.90 12.43 -13.84
CA ASN A 590 -15.74 11.85 -14.90
C ASN A 590 -15.38 10.38 -15.18
N LEU A 591 -16.37 9.49 -15.12
CA LEU A 591 -16.20 8.04 -15.19
C LEU A 591 -15.69 7.55 -16.56
N GLU A 592 -15.79 8.37 -17.61
CA GLU A 592 -15.20 8.09 -18.92
C GLU A 592 -13.67 8.28 -18.97
N ILE A 593 -13.10 8.92 -17.94
CA ILE A 593 -11.67 9.18 -17.78
C ILE A 593 -11.06 8.29 -16.68
N PHE A 594 -11.87 7.85 -15.72
CA PHE A 594 -11.44 6.99 -14.61
C PHE A 594 -11.32 5.53 -15.05
N PRO A 595 -10.21 4.82 -14.75
CA PRO A 595 -9.94 3.51 -15.33
C PRO A 595 -10.81 2.39 -14.74
N SER A 596 -11.21 1.43 -15.57
CA SER A 596 -11.99 0.28 -15.15
C SER A 596 -11.19 -0.68 -14.27
N MET A 597 -11.83 -1.22 -13.22
CA MET A 597 -11.18 -2.11 -12.25
C MET A 597 -11.93 -3.44 -12.09
N GLU A 598 -11.29 -4.41 -11.44
CA GLU A 598 -11.95 -5.61 -10.93
C GLU A 598 -11.41 -6.04 -9.57
N VAL A 599 -12.27 -6.62 -8.72
CA VAL A 599 -11.82 -7.27 -7.47
C VAL A 599 -11.05 -8.53 -7.83
N SER A 600 -9.73 -8.50 -7.70
CA SER A 600 -8.89 -9.67 -7.97
C SER A 600 -8.71 -10.55 -6.74
N GLY A 601 -8.86 -10.02 -5.52
CA GLY A 601 -9.03 -10.85 -4.33
C GLY A 601 -9.23 -10.09 -3.02
N TRP A 602 -9.68 -10.81 -1.99
CA TRP A 602 -9.89 -10.30 -0.63
C TRP A 602 -9.67 -11.38 0.43
N VAL A 603 -9.46 -10.99 1.68
CA VAL A 603 -9.29 -11.88 2.84
C VAL A 603 -9.56 -11.11 4.13
N GLU A 604 -10.07 -11.75 5.18
CA GLU A 604 -10.20 -11.13 6.51
C GLU A 604 -8.82 -10.71 7.06
N ILE A 605 -8.78 -9.58 7.75
CA ILE A 605 -7.53 -8.93 8.19
C ILE A 605 -6.68 -9.84 9.09
N ASP A 606 -7.31 -10.58 10.00
CA ASP A 606 -6.67 -11.49 10.93
C ASP A 606 -5.86 -12.58 10.25
N HIS A 607 -6.35 -13.07 9.11
CA HIS A 607 -5.74 -14.14 8.35
C HIS A 607 -4.58 -13.69 7.45
N VAL A 608 -4.25 -12.40 7.41
CA VAL A 608 -3.11 -11.86 6.67
C VAL A 608 -1.83 -11.88 7.51
N ILE A 609 -0.74 -12.35 6.92
CA ILE A 609 0.63 -12.04 7.35
C ILE A 609 1.28 -11.17 6.27
N ALA A 610 1.74 -9.98 6.67
CA ALA A 610 2.42 -9.02 5.79
C ALA A 610 3.92 -8.97 6.11
N SER A 611 4.76 -8.88 5.09
CA SER A 611 6.22 -8.86 5.21
C SER A 611 6.84 -7.99 4.11
N THR A 612 7.92 -7.28 4.41
CA THR A 612 8.62 -6.42 3.45
C THR A 612 9.97 -7.03 3.07
N TYR A 613 10.45 -6.74 1.86
CA TYR A 613 11.73 -7.23 1.33
C TYR A 613 12.29 -6.28 0.28
N LYS A 614 13.55 -6.54 -0.14
CA LYS A 614 14.31 -5.70 -1.07
C LYS A 614 14.64 -6.45 -2.36
N GLY A 615 14.63 -5.75 -3.49
CA GLY A 615 14.92 -6.32 -4.82
C GLY A 615 15.23 -5.24 -5.85
N VAL A 616 15.45 -5.62 -7.11
CA VAL A 616 15.70 -4.66 -8.21
C VAL A 616 14.38 -4.02 -8.65
N SER A 617 14.28 -2.69 -8.61
CA SER A 617 13.07 -1.97 -9.04
C SER A 617 12.75 -2.22 -10.53
N SER A 618 11.45 -2.30 -10.84
CA SER A 618 10.93 -2.34 -12.21
C SER A 618 10.60 -0.93 -12.75
N ILE A 619 11.03 0.13 -12.07
CA ILE A 619 10.81 1.54 -12.42
C ILE A 619 12.18 2.19 -12.65
N GLN A 620 12.99 2.28 -11.59
CA GLN A 620 14.38 2.71 -11.66
C GLN A 620 15.27 1.48 -11.81
N LYS A 621 15.61 1.13 -13.05
CA LYS A 621 16.56 0.04 -13.32
C LYS A 621 17.89 0.34 -12.61
N ASP A 622 18.46 -0.68 -11.99
CA ASP A 622 19.68 -0.64 -11.18
C ASP A 622 19.58 0.06 -9.80
N GLU A 623 18.36 0.44 -9.36
CA GLU A 623 18.10 0.88 -7.98
C GLU A 623 17.39 -0.17 -7.10
N GLU A 624 17.53 -0.01 -5.78
CA GLU A 624 16.89 -0.85 -4.76
C GLU A 624 15.40 -0.51 -4.61
N GLY A 625 14.54 -1.38 -5.15
CA GLY A 625 13.11 -1.35 -4.92
C GLY A 625 12.72 -1.92 -3.56
N SER A 626 11.67 -1.35 -2.96
CA SER A 626 11.01 -1.88 -1.76
C SER A 626 9.77 -2.68 -2.17
N PHE A 627 9.60 -3.86 -1.57
CA PHE A 627 8.57 -4.82 -1.98
C PHE A 627 7.79 -5.37 -0.78
N LEU A 628 6.52 -5.70 -1.00
CA LEU A 628 5.63 -6.30 -0.01
C LEU A 628 5.16 -7.69 -0.46
N ARG A 629 5.12 -8.63 0.48
CA ARG A 629 4.41 -9.91 0.34
C ARG A 629 3.30 -9.99 1.37
N PHE A 630 2.10 -10.28 0.89
CA PHE A 630 0.97 -10.71 1.71
C PHE A 630 0.76 -12.21 1.55
N LEU A 631 0.72 -12.92 2.68
CA LEU A 631 0.43 -14.35 2.80
C LEU A 631 -0.93 -14.51 3.47
N SER A 632 -1.85 -15.25 2.85
CA SER A 632 -3.06 -15.71 3.53
C SER A 632 -2.77 -16.98 4.32
N THR A 633 -3.25 -17.03 5.56
CA THR A 633 -3.19 -18.23 6.43
C THR A 633 -4.38 -19.17 6.23
N LYS A 634 -5.36 -18.81 5.40
CA LYS A 634 -6.49 -19.70 5.07
C LYS A 634 -6.05 -20.78 4.08
N PRO A 635 -6.49 -22.05 4.21
CA PRO A 635 -6.07 -23.14 3.31
C PRO A 635 -6.36 -22.91 1.83
N TYR A 636 -7.37 -22.09 1.50
CA TYR A 636 -7.73 -21.71 0.13
C TYR A 636 -7.08 -20.39 -0.35
N GLY A 637 -6.26 -19.74 0.48
CA GLY A 637 -5.55 -18.51 0.13
C GLY A 637 -6.41 -17.24 0.28
N PHE A 638 -6.22 -16.30 -0.65
CA PHE A 638 -7.11 -15.16 -0.84
C PHE A 638 -8.37 -15.61 -1.57
N ASN A 639 -9.54 -15.19 -1.11
CA ASN A 639 -10.77 -15.34 -1.87
C ASN A 639 -10.66 -14.57 -3.19
N SER A 640 -11.20 -15.13 -4.27
CA SER A 640 -11.18 -14.52 -5.60
C SER A 640 -12.32 -15.06 -6.47
N SER A 641 -12.67 -14.34 -7.52
CA SER A 641 -13.52 -14.85 -8.61
C SER A 641 -12.77 -15.81 -9.56
N SER A 642 -11.44 -15.88 -9.43
CA SER A 642 -10.58 -16.83 -10.14
C SER A 642 -10.65 -18.23 -9.53
N LYS A 643 -10.62 -19.28 -10.37
CA LYS A 643 -10.52 -20.69 -9.92
C LYS A 643 -9.15 -21.06 -9.32
N TYR A 644 -8.15 -20.19 -9.40
CA TYR A 644 -6.82 -20.40 -8.86
C TYR A 644 -6.69 -19.81 -7.45
N THR A 645 -6.27 -20.64 -6.49
CA THR A 645 -6.02 -20.28 -5.09
C THR A 645 -4.71 -19.50 -4.96
N ASN A 646 -4.80 -18.17 -5.01
CA ASN A 646 -3.66 -17.30 -4.76
C ASN A 646 -3.41 -17.20 -3.25
N ILE A 647 -2.40 -17.91 -2.73
CA ILE A 647 -2.05 -17.88 -1.29
C ILE A 647 -1.03 -16.76 -0.99
N THR A 648 -0.07 -16.52 -1.88
CA THR A 648 0.89 -15.40 -1.81
C THR A 648 0.62 -14.34 -2.89
N ARG A 649 0.65 -13.06 -2.49
CA ARG A 649 0.64 -11.91 -3.40
C ARG A 649 1.83 -11.00 -3.11
N ASN A 650 2.57 -10.69 -4.16
CA ASN A 650 3.88 -10.04 -4.10
C ASN A 650 3.83 -8.75 -4.94
N TYR A 651 4.35 -7.65 -4.39
CA TYR A 651 4.14 -6.29 -4.90
C TYR A 651 5.40 -5.43 -4.77
N GLU A 652 5.68 -4.61 -5.77
CA GLU A 652 6.62 -3.49 -5.70
C GLU A 652 5.89 -2.22 -5.24
N ILE A 653 6.46 -1.49 -4.29
CA ILE A 653 5.93 -0.20 -3.84
C ILE A 653 6.34 0.86 -4.87
N VAL A 654 5.36 1.52 -5.49
CA VAL A 654 5.58 2.47 -6.59
C VAL A 654 6.05 3.85 -6.10
N ASN A 655 5.60 4.26 -4.92
CA ASN A 655 6.01 5.53 -4.30
C ASN A 655 7.26 5.30 -3.42
N THR A 656 8.38 5.93 -3.76
CA THR A 656 9.65 5.81 -3.03
C THR A 656 9.60 6.36 -1.60
N GLN A 657 8.55 7.13 -1.25
CA GLN A 657 8.35 7.64 0.11
C GLN A 657 7.48 6.75 1.02
N ASP A 658 6.82 5.72 0.48
CA ASP A 658 6.03 4.78 1.27
C ASP A 658 6.88 3.58 1.71
N ASP A 659 7.28 3.55 2.98
CA ASP A 659 7.94 2.39 3.57
C ASP A 659 6.95 1.21 3.71
N GLY A 660 7.33 0.02 3.25
CA GLY A 660 6.57 -1.21 3.48
C GLY A 660 6.34 -1.50 4.97
N ASN A 661 7.24 -1.05 5.85
CA ASN A 661 7.05 -1.14 7.29
C ASN A 661 5.82 -0.35 7.79
N LYS A 662 5.46 0.76 7.13
CA LYS A 662 4.26 1.58 7.42
C LYS A 662 2.99 0.84 7.03
N ILE A 663 2.99 0.18 5.87
CA ILE A 663 1.85 -0.63 5.39
C ILE A 663 1.65 -1.85 6.31
N ILE A 664 2.74 -2.47 6.78
CA ILE A 664 2.69 -3.55 7.79
C ILE A 664 2.16 -3.03 9.14
N GLU A 665 2.60 -1.85 9.62
CA GLU A 665 2.06 -1.24 10.85
C GLU A 665 0.56 -0.93 10.73
N LEU A 666 0.10 -0.45 9.57
CA LEU A 666 -1.33 -0.22 9.32
C LEU A 666 -2.16 -1.52 9.31
N ILE A 667 -1.62 -2.64 8.80
CA ILE A 667 -2.28 -3.95 8.88
C ILE A 667 -2.36 -4.44 10.33
N THR A 668 -1.30 -4.27 11.13
CA THR A 668 -1.32 -4.58 12.56
C THR A 668 -2.32 -3.70 13.32
N LYS A 669 -2.40 -2.40 13.00
CA LYS A 669 -3.44 -1.49 13.53
C LYS A 669 -4.84 -1.91 13.11
N ALA A 670 -5.02 -2.39 11.88
CA ALA A 670 -6.31 -2.90 11.41
C ALA A 670 -6.77 -4.13 12.21
N LYS A 671 -5.88 -5.06 12.57
CA LYS A 671 -6.21 -6.16 13.51
C LYS A 671 -6.61 -5.64 14.89
N VAL A 672 -5.90 -4.65 15.43
CA VAL A 672 -6.28 -4.00 16.71
C VAL A 672 -7.66 -3.31 16.61
N LEU A 673 -8.08 -2.82 15.44
CA LEU A 673 -9.44 -2.34 15.20
C LEU A 673 -10.49 -3.45 15.00
N HIS A 674 -10.08 -4.68 14.71
CA HIS A 674 -10.99 -5.80 14.46
C HIS A 674 -11.46 -6.48 15.74
N LYS A 675 -10.70 -6.34 16.83
CA LYS A 675 -11.06 -6.78 18.17
C LYS A 675 -12.44 -6.25 18.58
N SER A 676 -13.30 -7.19 18.98
CA SER A 676 -14.70 -7.01 19.33
C SER A 676 -14.90 -6.55 20.77
N GLN A 677 -13.96 -6.86 21.67
CA GLN A 677 -14.05 -6.56 23.10
C GLN A 677 -13.32 -5.27 23.49
N SER A 678 -13.57 -4.81 24.73
CA SER A 678 -12.85 -3.66 25.29
C SER A 678 -11.47 -4.09 25.80
N PHE A 679 -10.43 -3.33 25.45
CA PHE A 679 -9.05 -3.57 25.88
C PHE A 679 -8.31 -2.25 26.13
N HIS A 680 -7.22 -2.31 26.90
CA HIS A 680 -6.24 -1.23 26.99
C HIS A 680 -5.09 -1.49 26.00
N LEU A 681 -4.64 -0.44 25.30
CA LEU A 681 -3.61 -0.55 24.27
C LEU A 681 -2.27 0.03 24.75
N PHE A 682 -1.20 -0.74 24.58
CA PHE A 682 0.17 -0.32 24.88
C PHE A 682 1.05 -0.46 23.63
N LYS A 683 1.97 0.49 23.43
CA LYS A 683 2.97 0.46 22.35
C LYS A 683 4.37 0.45 22.93
N SER A 684 5.10 -0.61 22.63
CA SER A 684 6.51 -0.80 22.95
C SER A 684 7.33 -0.61 21.67
N THR A 685 8.25 0.35 21.67
CA THR A 685 9.13 0.66 20.51
C THR A 685 10.61 0.71 20.95
N PRO A 686 11.18 -0.40 21.46
CA PRO A 686 12.55 -0.42 22.00
C PRO A 686 13.65 -0.32 20.93
N THR A 687 13.33 -0.66 19.67
CA THR A 687 14.19 -0.48 18.49
C THR A 687 13.31 -0.27 17.24
N SER A 688 13.85 -0.51 16.04
CA SER A 688 13.13 -0.68 14.76
C SER A 688 12.11 -1.86 14.69
N PHE A 689 11.61 -2.31 15.84
CA PHE A 689 10.59 -3.34 15.98
C PHE A 689 9.55 -2.90 17.01
N THR A 690 8.29 -2.84 16.62
CA THR A 690 7.18 -2.36 17.46
C THR A 690 6.33 -3.53 17.97
N ILE A 691 6.11 -3.58 19.28
CA ILE A 691 5.14 -4.48 19.90
C ILE A 691 3.90 -3.66 20.25
N TYR A 692 2.74 -4.08 19.75
CA TYR A 692 1.44 -3.64 20.22
C TYR A 692 0.89 -4.68 21.19
N SER A 693 0.62 -4.28 22.44
CA SER A 693 0.01 -5.16 23.44
C SER A 693 -1.43 -4.74 23.70
N THR A 694 -2.39 -5.66 23.59
CA THR A 694 -3.79 -5.41 23.98
C THR A 694 -4.10 -6.14 25.29
N ALA A 695 -4.40 -5.38 26.35
CA ALA A 695 -4.68 -5.91 27.67
C ALA A 695 -6.19 -5.99 27.94
N HIS A 696 -6.67 -7.18 28.29
CA HIS A 696 -8.09 -7.50 28.50
C HIS A 696 -8.26 -8.52 29.63
N SER A 697 -9.46 -8.60 30.22
CA SER A 697 -9.79 -9.66 31.17
C SER A 697 -9.89 -11.02 30.47
N ILE A 698 -9.72 -12.10 31.23
CA ILE A 698 -9.86 -13.47 30.73
C ILE A 698 -11.23 -13.73 30.09
N ASP A 699 -12.32 -13.27 30.71
CA ASP A 699 -13.69 -13.41 30.16
C ASP A 699 -13.85 -12.73 28.80
N ALA A 700 -13.13 -11.62 28.56
CA ALA A 700 -13.13 -10.92 27.30
C ALA A 700 -12.24 -11.61 26.25
N TYR A 701 -11.13 -12.23 26.66
CA TYR A 701 -10.24 -12.97 25.74
C TYR A 701 -10.92 -14.22 25.15
N GLU A 702 -11.60 -15.01 26.00
CA GLU A 702 -12.27 -16.27 25.61
C GLU A 702 -13.49 -16.05 24.67
N VAL A 703 -13.99 -14.81 24.55
CA VAL A 703 -15.08 -14.43 23.62
C VAL A 703 -14.65 -13.46 22.51
N GLU A 704 -13.35 -13.16 22.41
CA GLU A 704 -12.81 -12.31 21.36
C GLU A 704 -12.73 -13.08 20.02
N THR A 705 -13.11 -12.43 18.92
CA THR A 705 -13.05 -13.00 17.57
C THR A 705 -11.68 -12.86 16.92
N CYS A 706 -10.90 -11.87 17.36
CA CYS A 706 -9.57 -11.52 16.84
C CYS A 706 -8.49 -11.76 17.90
N ASN A 707 -7.98 -12.99 18.03
CA ASN A 707 -6.86 -13.31 18.94
C ASN A 707 -5.51 -13.23 18.21
N SER A 708 -4.47 -12.77 18.92
CA SER A 708 -3.09 -12.85 18.45
C SER A 708 -2.55 -14.29 18.51
N PRO A 709 -1.63 -14.71 17.60
CA PRO A 709 -0.89 -15.96 17.75
C PRO A 709 0.02 -16.04 18.99
N PHE A 710 0.19 -14.94 19.74
CA PHE A 710 0.96 -14.90 20.99
C PHE A 710 0.15 -14.26 22.12
N ALA A 711 0.10 -14.90 23.28
CA ALA A 711 -0.59 -14.41 24.47
C ALA A 711 0.33 -14.39 25.70
N LEU A 712 0.19 -13.32 26.49
CA LEU A 712 0.87 -13.11 27.77
C LEU A 712 -0.17 -13.10 28.90
N PHE A 713 -0.15 -14.11 29.75
CA PHE A 713 -1.04 -14.25 30.89
C PHE A 713 -0.38 -13.69 32.15
N LEU A 714 -1.08 -12.83 32.87
CA LEU A 714 -0.59 -12.16 34.08
C LEU A 714 -1.14 -12.85 35.32
N ASN A 715 -0.26 -13.42 36.15
CA ASN A 715 -0.56 -14.14 37.39
C ASN A 715 -1.58 -15.32 37.29
N ILE A 716 -2.00 -15.72 36.09
CA ILE A 716 -2.89 -16.87 35.82
C ILE A 716 -2.05 -18.15 35.69
N THR A 717 -2.43 -19.25 36.36
CA THR A 717 -1.75 -20.56 36.24
C THR A 717 -2.50 -21.54 35.36
N PHE A 718 -1.76 -22.36 34.61
CA PHE A 718 -2.32 -23.40 33.73
C PHE A 718 -1.92 -24.80 34.19
N ASP A 719 -2.89 -25.62 34.58
CA ASP A 719 -2.65 -27.04 34.92
C ASP A 719 -2.19 -27.88 33.71
N ASN A 720 -2.61 -27.48 32.50
CA ASN A 720 -2.20 -28.11 31.25
C ASN A 720 -2.24 -27.10 30.08
N PRO A 721 -1.11 -26.41 29.79
CA PRO A 721 -1.00 -25.50 28.65
C PRO A 721 -1.28 -26.15 27.29
N GLN A 722 -0.97 -27.44 27.11
CA GLN A 722 -1.17 -28.14 25.83
C GLN A 722 -2.65 -28.19 25.45
N ARG A 723 -3.52 -28.45 26.43
CA ARG A 723 -4.98 -28.43 26.24
C ARG A 723 -5.50 -27.04 25.83
N TYR A 724 -4.84 -25.97 26.25
CA TYR A 724 -5.21 -24.61 25.86
C TYR A 724 -4.82 -24.31 24.40
N PHE A 725 -3.73 -24.89 23.89
CA PHE A 725 -3.40 -24.84 22.45
C PHE A 725 -4.32 -25.69 21.56
N GLU A 726 -5.01 -26.68 22.14
CA GLU A 726 -6.05 -27.48 21.47
C GLU A 726 -7.37 -26.70 21.35
N THR A 727 -7.79 -25.99 22.39
CA THR A 727 -8.99 -25.12 22.35
C THR A 727 -8.76 -23.84 21.54
N HIS A 728 -7.54 -23.29 21.56
CA HIS A 728 -7.16 -22.08 20.82
C HIS A 728 -6.23 -22.42 19.65
N PRO A 729 -6.76 -22.93 18.51
CA PRO A 729 -5.94 -23.46 17.42
C PRO A 729 -5.04 -22.42 16.75
N GLY A 730 -5.41 -21.12 16.79
CA GLY A 730 -4.63 -20.00 16.24
C GLY A 730 -3.48 -19.52 17.13
N LEU A 731 -3.42 -19.95 18.39
CA LEU A 731 -2.35 -19.59 19.33
C LEU A 731 -1.11 -20.48 19.12
N TYR A 732 0.09 -19.89 19.18
CA TYR A 732 1.38 -20.57 18.98
C TYR A 732 2.33 -20.46 20.17
N LEU A 733 2.17 -19.44 21.03
CA LEU A 733 2.96 -19.24 22.24
C LEU A 733 2.06 -18.82 23.40
N ILE A 734 2.27 -19.45 24.56
CA ILE A 734 1.80 -18.99 25.86
C ILE A 734 3.02 -18.46 26.62
N ILE A 735 2.95 -17.21 27.08
CA ILE A 735 3.85 -16.67 28.10
C ILE A 735 3.02 -16.45 29.37
N ASN A 736 3.54 -16.82 30.51
CA ASN A 736 2.99 -16.56 31.84
C ASN A 736 3.99 -15.66 32.58
N ALA A 737 3.51 -14.58 33.19
CA ALA A 737 4.31 -13.65 33.96
C ALA A 737 3.69 -13.42 35.34
N ALA A 738 4.47 -13.67 36.39
CA ALA A 738 4.04 -13.50 37.78
C ALA A 738 5.11 -12.82 38.64
N PHE A 739 4.72 -11.93 39.55
CA PHE A 739 5.66 -11.27 40.46
C PHE A 739 6.12 -12.22 41.58
N VAL A 740 7.44 -12.34 41.76
CA VAL A 740 8.05 -13.09 42.88
C VAL A 740 8.27 -12.15 44.09
N ASN A 741 8.56 -10.89 43.80
CA ASN A 741 8.62 -9.75 44.73
C ASN A 741 8.51 -8.46 43.89
N ASP A 742 8.44 -7.29 44.52
CA ASP A 742 8.21 -5.99 43.84
C ASP A 742 9.24 -5.61 42.76
N TYR A 743 10.38 -6.32 42.67
CA TYR A 743 11.45 -6.05 41.71
C TYR A 743 11.66 -7.15 40.67
N THR A 744 11.14 -8.36 40.87
CA THR A 744 11.44 -9.52 40.00
C THR A 744 10.19 -10.29 39.56
N ILE A 745 10.16 -10.63 38.28
CA ILE A 745 9.08 -11.33 37.59
C ILE A 745 9.61 -12.70 37.17
N ARG A 746 8.88 -13.77 37.47
CA ARG A 746 9.09 -15.08 36.85
C ARG A 746 8.33 -15.13 35.53
N LEU A 747 9.04 -15.49 34.47
CA LEU A 747 8.49 -15.77 33.16
C LEU A 747 8.56 -17.27 32.90
N PHE A 748 7.40 -17.89 32.70
CA PHE A 748 7.30 -19.22 32.11
C PHE A 748 6.79 -19.07 30.66
N GLY A 749 7.38 -19.78 29.70
CA GLY A 749 6.98 -19.69 28.29
C GLY A 749 7.02 -21.05 27.61
N LEU A 750 6.03 -21.34 26.78
CA LEU A 750 5.90 -22.62 26.07
C LEU A 750 5.32 -22.42 24.67
N SER A 751 5.96 -22.99 23.65
CA SER A 751 5.42 -23.03 22.29
C SER A 751 4.53 -24.26 22.05
N LYS A 752 3.56 -24.11 21.14
CA LYS A 752 2.55 -25.13 20.79
C LYS A 752 3.12 -26.48 20.31
N ASP A 753 4.29 -26.45 19.70
CA ASP A 753 5.03 -27.60 19.19
C ASP A 753 6.07 -28.15 20.17
N GLY A 754 6.27 -27.52 21.32
CA GLY A 754 7.27 -27.90 22.32
C GLY A 754 8.74 -27.65 21.92
N SER A 755 9.00 -26.88 20.85
CA SER A 755 10.38 -26.53 20.45
C SER A 755 11.00 -25.39 21.28
N PHE A 756 10.17 -24.64 22.01
CA PHE A 756 10.59 -23.58 22.94
C PHE A 756 9.92 -23.77 24.30
N GLU A 757 10.75 -23.86 25.34
CA GLU A 757 10.35 -23.79 26.75
C GLU A 757 11.27 -22.80 27.48
N LEU A 758 10.73 -22.06 28.43
CA LEU A 758 11.42 -21.05 29.23
C LEU A 758 10.89 -21.07 30.67
N ASP A 759 11.79 -21.02 31.66
CA ASP A 759 11.48 -20.73 33.06
C ASP A 759 12.60 -19.86 33.64
N GLU A 760 12.44 -18.54 33.60
CA GLU A 760 13.45 -17.58 34.04
C GLU A 760 12.86 -16.57 35.03
N THR A 761 13.67 -16.11 35.99
CA THR A 761 13.32 -14.98 36.86
C THR A 761 14.16 -13.76 36.47
N ILE A 762 13.49 -12.69 36.04
CA ILE A 762 14.09 -11.46 35.52
C ILE A 762 13.80 -10.27 36.43
N GLN A 763 14.55 -9.17 36.25
CA GLN A 763 14.15 -7.88 36.84
C GLN A 763 12.93 -7.34 36.10
N ALA A 764 12.02 -6.69 36.82
CA ALA A 764 10.79 -6.11 36.26
C ALA A 764 11.07 -5.09 35.13
N GLN A 765 12.19 -4.36 35.23
CA GLN A 765 12.63 -3.39 34.24
C GLN A 765 13.06 -4.03 32.90
N ASP A 766 13.49 -5.30 32.92
CA ASP A 766 13.96 -6.01 31.72
C ASP A 766 12.81 -6.62 30.89
N LEU A 767 11.59 -6.67 31.44
CA LEU A 767 10.42 -7.38 30.89
C LEU A 767 10.20 -7.07 29.40
N GLN A 768 10.16 -5.79 29.03
CA GLN A 768 9.98 -5.34 27.64
C GLN A 768 11.08 -5.89 26.70
N SER A 769 12.32 -5.96 27.18
CA SER A 769 13.46 -6.46 26.40
C SER A 769 13.44 -7.98 26.25
N THR A 770 13.00 -8.69 27.29
CA THR A 770 12.92 -10.15 27.33
C THR A 770 11.72 -10.65 26.52
N LEU A 771 10.54 -10.04 26.68
CA LEU A 771 9.38 -10.29 25.81
C LEU A 771 9.73 -10.08 24.34
N LYS A 772 10.48 -9.02 23.97
CA LYS A 772 10.94 -8.84 22.60
C LYS A 772 11.77 -10.03 22.10
N LYS A 773 12.75 -10.51 22.88
CA LYS A 773 13.59 -11.67 22.50
C LYS A 773 12.74 -12.92 22.30
N ILE A 774 11.87 -13.23 23.27
CA ILE A 774 10.97 -14.39 23.24
C ILE A 774 10.08 -14.34 21.99
N LEU A 775 9.44 -13.20 21.73
CA LEU A 775 8.53 -13.03 20.60
C LEU A 775 9.24 -13.10 19.25
N ILE A 776 10.44 -12.52 19.10
CA ILE A 776 11.23 -12.65 17.87
C ILE A 776 11.58 -14.12 17.62
N THR A 777 12.18 -14.81 18.60
CA THR A 777 12.58 -16.22 18.47
C THR A 777 11.38 -17.11 18.12
N ASN A 778 10.24 -16.95 18.79
CA ASN A 778 9.06 -17.76 18.52
C ASN A 778 8.38 -17.42 17.19
N TYR A 779 8.45 -16.16 16.73
CA TYR A 779 8.04 -15.81 15.38
C TYR A 779 8.95 -16.46 14.32
N GLU A 780 10.26 -16.60 14.57
CA GLU A 780 11.12 -17.40 13.68
C GLU A 780 10.74 -18.88 13.68
N LEU A 781 10.41 -19.45 14.85
CA LEU A 781 10.02 -20.86 14.97
C LEU A 781 8.76 -21.17 14.17
N ILE A 782 7.74 -20.29 14.14
CA ILE A 782 6.53 -20.44 13.30
C ILE A 782 6.86 -20.66 11.81
N PHE A 783 7.98 -20.14 11.32
CA PHE A 783 8.39 -20.31 9.92
C PHE A 783 9.44 -21.42 9.70
N ARG A 784 9.97 -22.00 10.78
CA ARG A 784 10.89 -23.15 10.79
C ARG A 784 10.17 -24.48 11.01
N THR A 785 9.06 -24.49 11.74
CA THR A 785 8.34 -25.70 12.15
C THR A 785 7.19 -25.99 11.19
N HIS A 786 6.89 -27.27 10.90
CA HIS A 786 5.83 -27.63 9.96
C HIS A 786 4.44 -27.36 10.56
N ASN A 787 3.74 -26.39 9.98
CA ASN A 787 2.39 -25.96 10.38
C ASN A 787 1.64 -25.31 9.19
N ASN A 788 0.38 -24.94 9.41
CA ASN A 788 -0.50 -24.34 8.40
C ASN A 788 0.11 -23.12 7.66
N ILE A 789 0.95 -22.33 8.34
CA ILE A 789 1.59 -21.14 7.76
C ILE A 789 2.74 -21.55 6.82
N THR A 790 3.54 -22.56 7.18
CA THR A 790 4.59 -23.09 6.29
C THR A 790 4.02 -23.83 5.08
N ASP A 791 2.84 -24.45 5.22
CA ASP A 791 2.18 -25.17 4.14
C ASP A 791 1.55 -24.17 3.14
N ALA A 792 0.86 -23.15 3.65
CA ALA A 792 0.37 -22.02 2.86
C ALA A 792 1.51 -21.30 2.10
N LEU A 793 2.64 -21.08 2.77
CA LEU A 793 3.86 -20.51 2.18
C LEU A 793 4.42 -21.41 1.06
N SER A 794 4.47 -22.74 1.28
CA SER A 794 5.01 -23.68 0.30
C SER A 794 4.15 -23.75 -0.97
N ILE A 795 2.83 -23.75 -0.83
CA ILE A 795 1.88 -23.64 -1.96
C ILE A 795 2.05 -22.28 -2.66
N GLY A 796 2.30 -21.20 -1.91
CA GLY A 796 2.65 -19.89 -2.46
C GLY A 796 3.91 -19.95 -3.35
N TYR A 797 4.98 -20.56 -2.86
CA TYR A 797 6.26 -20.67 -3.58
C TYR A 797 6.18 -21.58 -4.80
N LYS A 798 5.41 -22.67 -4.73
CA LYS A 798 5.01 -23.45 -5.90
C LYS A 798 4.39 -22.56 -6.99
N ASN A 799 3.43 -21.72 -6.62
CA ASN A 799 2.75 -20.83 -7.57
C ASN A 799 3.67 -19.71 -8.08
N ASP A 800 4.59 -19.20 -7.25
CA ASP A 800 5.61 -18.23 -7.64
C ASP A 800 6.63 -18.82 -8.63
N LEU A 801 6.99 -20.10 -8.48
CA LEU A 801 7.86 -20.85 -9.39
C LEU A 801 7.17 -21.28 -10.70
N ASP A 802 5.90 -21.68 -10.64
CA ASP A 802 5.06 -21.91 -11.84
C ASP A 802 4.97 -20.64 -12.70
N TYR A 803 4.65 -19.50 -12.09
CA TYR A 803 4.66 -18.20 -12.78
C TYR A 803 6.04 -17.88 -13.37
N TYR A 804 7.12 -18.09 -12.61
CA TYR A 804 8.49 -17.82 -13.06
C TYR A 804 8.88 -18.65 -14.29
N LEU A 805 8.53 -19.93 -14.33
CA LEU A 805 8.88 -20.85 -15.42
C LEU A 805 7.94 -20.75 -16.62
N ASN A 806 6.62 -20.74 -16.39
CA ASN A 806 5.60 -20.95 -17.42
C ASN A 806 4.96 -19.66 -17.95
N VAL A 807 5.15 -18.53 -17.24
CA VAL A 807 4.67 -17.21 -17.67
C VAL A 807 5.82 -16.24 -17.93
N PHE A 808 6.69 -15.99 -16.96
CA PHE A 808 7.71 -14.95 -17.08
C PHE A 808 8.73 -15.21 -18.20
N THR A 809 9.12 -16.46 -18.46
CA THR A 809 10.07 -16.81 -19.54
C THR A 809 9.62 -16.31 -20.92
N GLY A 810 8.33 -16.45 -21.25
CA GLY A 810 7.75 -16.00 -22.52
C GLY A 810 7.20 -14.57 -22.54
N TYR A 811 7.09 -13.91 -21.38
CA TYR A 811 6.45 -12.61 -21.25
C TYR A 811 7.33 -11.44 -21.75
N SER A 812 6.81 -10.60 -22.66
CA SER A 812 7.49 -9.40 -23.18
C SER A 812 6.55 -8.17 -23.20
N THR A 813 6.76 -7.24 -22.27
CA THR A 813 5.93 -6.02 -22.13
C THR A 813 5.94 -5.15 -23.39
N GLU A 814 7.10 -4.99 -24.04
CA GLU A 814 7.28 -4.10 -25.19
C GLU A 814 6.53 -4.62 -26.42
N SER A 815 6.54 -5.94 -26.63
CA SER A 815 5.76 -6.60 -27.68
C SER A 815 4.24 -6.43 -27.47
N LEU A 816 3.77 -6.50 -26.22
CA LEU A 816 2.36 -6.30 -25.89
C LEU A 816 1.95 -4.84 -26.08
N LYS A 817 2.76 -3.88 -25.61
CA LYS A 817 2.50 -2.44 -25.79
C LYS A 817 2.45 -2.02 -27.26
N SER A 818 3.37 -2.51 -28.11
CA SER A 818 3.36 -2.20 -29.54
C SER A 818 2.11 -2.78 -30.25
N SER A 819 1.73 -4.02 -29.93
CA SER A 819 0.52 -4.66 -30.45
C SER A 819 -0.77 -3.93 -30.04
N LEU A 820 -0.81 -3.32 -28.85
CA LEU A 820 -1.96 -2.54 -28.38
C LEU A 820 -2.05 -1.18 -29.08
N LYS A 821 -0.93 -0.45 -29.22
CA LYS A 821 -0.91 0.83 -29.97
C LYS A 821 -1.29 0.65 -31.44
N GLN A 822 -0.93 -0.47 -32.07
CA GLN A 822 -1.40 -0.81 -33.42
C GLN A 822 -2.92 -0.99 -33.48
N LYS A 823 -3.51 -1.75 -32.55
CA LYS A 823 -4.96 -1.97 -32.48
C LYS A 823 -5.75 -0.67 -32.24
N GLU A 824 -5.28 0.22 -31.37
CA GLU A 824 -5.93 1.53 -31.19
C GLU A 824 -5.90 2.37 -32.47
N HIS A 825 -4.81 2.34 -33.24
CA HIS A 825 -4.73 3.05 -34.53
C HIS A 825 -5.71 2.44 -35.55
N GLU A 826 -5.81 1.11 -35.63
CA GLU A 826 -6.78 0.41 -36.48
C GLU A 826 -8.23 0.73 -36.10
N GLU A 827 -8.57 0.72 -34.81
CA GLU A 827 -9.89 1.09 -34.31
C GLU A 827 -10.23 2.56 -34.59
N LEU A 828 -9.28 3.48 -34.37
CA LEU A 828 -9.46 4.91 -34.65
C LEU A 828 -9.67 5.17 -36.14
N GLU A 829 -8.95 4.48 -37.02
CA GLU A 829 -9.23 4.51 -38.45
C GLU A 829 -10.60 3.91 -38.79
N ALA A 830 -11.00 2.80 -38.17
CA ALA A 830 -12.32 2.20 -38.39
C ALA A 830 -13.45 3.13 -37.94
N GLN A 831 -13.28 3.86 -36.83
CA GLN A 831 -14.23 4.88 -36.37
C GLN A 831 -14.28 6.08 -37.32
N LYS A 832 -13.14 6.64 -37.73
CA LYS A 832 -13.08 7.72 -38.73
C LYS A 832 -13.73 7.31 -40.06
N LYS A 833 -13.49 6.07 -40.53
CA LYS A 833 -14.13 5.51 -41.73
C LYS A 833 -15.66 5.39 -41.57
N LYS A 834 -16.14 4.90 -40.41
CA LYS A 834 -17.60 4.84 -40.09
C LYS A 834 -18.24 6.23 -40.01
N GLU A 835 -17.58 7.21 -39.39
CA GLU A 835 -18.03 8.60 -39.37
C GLU A 835 -18.14 9.18 -40.79
N ILE A 836 -17.11 9.01 -41.62
CA ILE A 836 -17.11 9.48 -43.01
C ILE A 836 -18.22 8.79 -43.82
N GLU A 837 -18.48 7.50 -43.58
CA GLU A 837 -19.56 6.77 -44.22
C GLU A 837 -20.96 7.23 -43.74
N GLN A 838 -21.13 7.53 -42.45
CA GLN A 838 -22.36 8.12 -41.91
C GLN A 838 -22.60 9.54 -42.45
N LYS A 839 -21.57 10.40 -42.46
CA LYS A 839 -21.61 11.74 -43.04
C LYS A 839 -21.91 11.69 -44.55
N ARG A 840 -21.44 10.65 -45.28
CA ARG A 840 -21.84 10.36 -46.68
C ARG A 840 -23.28 9.85 -46.82
N LYS A 841 -23.79 9.04 -45.89
CA LYS A 841 -25.18 8.53 -45.90
C LYS A 841 -26.21 9.58 -45.46
N ALA A 842 -25.79 10.58 -44.69
CA ALA A 842 -26.60 11.73 -44.28
C ALA A 842 -26.71 12.84 -45.36
N ALA A 843 -25.89 12.77 -46.43
CA ALA A 843 -26.02 13.69 -47.54
C ALA A 843 -27.33 13.44 -48.32
N PRO A 844 -28.15 14.47 -48.60
CA PRO A 844 -29.43 14.29 -49.28
C PRO A 844 -29.21 13.79 -50.71
N LYS A 845 -29.88 12.70 -51.07
CA LYS A 845 -29.85 12.16 -52.45
C LYS A 845 -30.44 13.18 -53.42
N ALA A 846 -29.66 13.58 -54.42
CA ALA A 846 -30.15 14.38 -55.53
C ALA A 846 -31.30 13.66 -56.26
N PRO A 847 -32.32 14.38 -56.76
CA PRO A 847 -33.47 13.77 -57.41
C PRO A 847 -33.09 13.10 -58.73
N VAL A 848 -33.62 11.90 -58.96
CA VAL A 848 -33.47 11.20 -60.25
C VAL A 848 -34.28 11.94 -61.32
N PRO A 849 -33.68 12.32 -62.46
CA PRO A 849 -34.43 12.94 -63.55
C PRO A 849 -35.34 11.91 -64.23
N GLN A 850 -36.65 12.12 -64.17
CA GLN A 850 -37.59 11.37 -65.01
C GLN A 850 -37.50 11.84 -66.47
N PRO A 851 -37.64 10.94 -67.46
CA PRO A 851 -37.45 11.28 -68.87
C PRO A 851 -38.68 11.99 -69.45
N VAL A 852 -38.57 13.31 -69.67
CA VAL A 852 -39.59 14.09 -70.38
C VAL A 852 -39.44 13.84 -71.90
N LYS A 853 -40.48 13.29 -72.52
CA LYS A 853 -40.58 13.09 -73.97
C LYS A 853 -40.62 14.44 -74.70
N ARG A 854 -40.16 14.48 -75.95
CA ARG A 854 -40.37 15.64 -76.84
C ARG A 854 -41.88 15.92 -76.98
N PRO A 855 -42.36 17.15 -76.70
CA PRO A 855 -43.70 17.57 -77.12
C PRO A 855 -43.70 17.98 -78.60
N VAL A 856 -44.88 18.07 -79.19
CA VAL A 856 -45.12 18.71 -80.49
C VAL A 856 -45.81 20.05 -80.24
N ASP A 857 -45.23 21.10 -80.81
CA ASP A 857 -45.77 22.43 -81.16
C ASP A 857 -46.55 23.27 -80.13
N ALA A 858 -45.81 24.22 -79.53
CA ALA A 858 -46.05 25.68 -79.54
C ALA A 858 -47.34 26.31 -78.94
N PRO A 859 -47.36 27.65 -78.70
CA PRO A 859 -46.28 28.59 -78.36
C PRO A 859 -46.37 28.95 -76.84
N ASP A 860 -45.74 29.96 -76.23
CA ASP A 860 -44.98 31.12 -76.72
C ASP A 860 -43.90 31.58 -75.71
N ARG A 861 -43.02 32.53 -76.08
CA ARG A 861 -41.88 33.01 -75.27
C ARG A 861 -41.89 34.52 -75.01
N THR A 862 -41.88 34.92 -73.73
CA THR A 862 -41.11 36.10 -73.27
C THR A 862 -40.46 35.83 -71.90
N LEU A 863 -39.33 36.49 -71.62
CA LEU A 863 -38.55 36.28 -70.39
C LEU A 863 -37.86 37.58 -69.92
N ASN A 864 -38.03 37.88 -68.63
CA ASN A 864 -37.13 38.57 -67.69
C ASN A 864 -36.50 39.95 -68.00
N LYS A 865 -36.45 40.79 -66.95
CA LYS A 865 -35.28 41.64 -66.64
C LYS A 865 -35.17 42.02 -65.15
N LYS A 866 -33.92 42.00 -64.65
CA LYS A 866 -33.32 42.80 -63.55
C LYS A 866 -33.60 42.51 -62.04
N LYS A 867 -32.51 42.05 -61.39
CA LYS A 867 -31.74 42.71 -60.28
C LYS A 867 -32.35 43.03 -58.89
N SER A 868 -31.87 42.24 -57.90
CA SER A 868 -31.06 42.63 -56.71
C SER A 868 -31.61 43.42 -55.50
N LEU A 869 -31.24 42.89 -54.31
CA LEU A 869 -30.87 43.56 -53.03
C LEU A 869 -31.94 44.32 -52.21
N ILE A 870 -32.01 44.01 -50.91
CA ILE A 870 -32.04 44.97 -49.78
C ILE A 870 -31.77 44.24 -48.44
N HIS A 871 -31.35 44.99 -47.41
CA HIS A 871 -30.86 44.55 -46.10
C HIS A 871 -31.64 45.27 -44.98
N LYS A 872 -31.99 44.59 -43.87
CA LYS A 872 -32.29 45.07 -42.48
C LYS A 872 -33.00 43.94 -41.69
N LEU A 873 -32.77 43.62 -40.41
CA LEU A 873 -32.35 44.30 -39.16
C LEU A 873 -33.44 45.00 -38.32
N PHE A 874 -33.35 44.75 -37.00
CA PHE A 874 -34.03 45.35 -35.83
C PHE A 874 -35.48 44.93 -35.45
N HIS A 875 -35.57 44.07 -34.41
CA HIS A 875 -36.18 44.30 -33.06
C HIS A 875 -37.57 45.00 -32.88
N PRO A 876 -38.24 44.92 -31.68
CA PRO A 876 -38.28 43.87 -30.64
C PRO A 876 -39.66 43.68 -29.90
N PHE A 877 -39.69 42.74 -28.93
CA PHE A 877 -40.47 42.76 -27.65
C PHE A 877 -42.00 42.42 -27.57
N LYS A 878 -42.35 41.93 -26.36
CA LYS A 878 -43.66 41.87 -25.64
C LYS A 878 -44.69 40.73 -25.89
N ARG A 879 -44.65 39.75 -24.97
CA ARG A 879 -45.68 39.38 -23.97
C ARG A 879 -47.19 39.37 -24.34
N ALA A 880 -47.79 38.20 -24.10
CA ALA A 880 -48.91 37.94 -23.16
C ALA A 880 -50.26 37.39 -23.72
N ASN A 881 -50.52 36.14 -23.28
CA ASN A 881 -51.78 35.63 -22.68
C ASN A 881 -53.05 35.29 -23.50
N ASP A 882 -53.72 34.29 -22.93
CA ASP A 882 -55.15 33.92 -22.96
C ASP A 882 -55.76 33.37 -24.27
N ALA A 883 -56.73 32.45 -24.25
CA ALA A 883 -57.17 31.46 -23.24
C ALA A 883 -58.24 30.53 -23.86
N ASN A 884 -58.70 29.51 -23.11
CA ASN A 884 -59.96 28.72 -23.34
C ASN A 884 -59.93 27.67 -24.49
N LYS A 885 -60.67 26.53 -24.46
CA LYS A 885 -61.51 25.90 -23.41
C LYS A 885 -61.81 24.41 -23.72
N LEU A 886 -61.66 23.52 -22.72
CA LEU A 886 -62.55 22.40 -22.31
C LEU A 886 -63.01 21.32 -23.35
N PRO A 887 -63.68 20.19 -22.96
CA PRO A 887 -64.08 19.72 -21.62
C PRO A 887 -63.61 18.30 -21.19
N ASN A 888 -63.82 18.00 -19.90
CA ASN A 888 -63.70 16.68 -19.25
C ASN A 888 -65.00 15.85 -19.30
N ASN A 889 -64.90 14.56 -18.96
CA ASN A 889 -65.76 13.93 -17.93
C ASN A 889 -64.81 13.18 -16.95
N GLN A 890 -64.85 13.37 -15.61
CA GLN A 890 -65.93 13.26 -14.60
C GLN A 890 -66.39 11.81 -14.35
N ALA A 891 -66.60 11.35 -13.11
CA ALA A 891 -66.32 11.86 -11.74
C ALA A 891 -66.10 10.62 -10.81
N SER A 892 -66.00 10.61 -9.47
CA SER A 892 -66.30 11.51 -8.31
C SER A 892 -65.51 10.94 -7.09
N LYS A 893 -65.50 11.33 -5.80
CA LYS A 893 -65.97 12.40 -4.85
C LYS A 893 -65.29 12.03 -3.48
N ALA A 894 -65.19 12.81 -2.39
CA ALA A 894 -65.48 14.20 -2.02
C ALA A 894 -64.78 14.56 -0.68
N ASN A 895 -64.53 15.86 -0.44
CA ASN A 895 -64.53 16.60 0.86
C ASN A 895 -63.55 16.22 2.01
N ASP A 896 -63.15 17.13 2.92
CA ASP A 896 -62.92 18.59 2.81
C ASP A 896 -62.09 19.14 4.01
N SER A 897 -61.26 20.17 3.77
CA SER A 897 -60.75 21.18 4.73
C SER A 897 -59.73 20.83 5.85
N ASN A 898 -58.97 21.88 6.21
CA ASN A 898 -58.27 22.15 7.49
C ASN A 898 -56.97 21.39 7.91
N ARG A 899 -55.85 22.08 7.66
CA ARG A 899 -54.76 22.39 8.63
C ARG A 899 -54.40 21.35 9.71
N LYS A 900 -53.28 20.65 9.50
CA LYS A 900 -52.09 20.75 10.37
C LYS A 900 -50.84 20.16 9.68
N ILE A 901 -49.67 20.56 10.17
CA ILE A 901 -48.38 19.95 9.84
C ILE A 901 -48.05 18.97 10.97
N SER A 902 -47.89 17.69 10.66
CA SER A 902 -47.16 16.73 11.49
C SER A 902 -46.65 15.54 10.66
N ASP A 903 -45.63 14.88 11.20
CA ASP A 903 -45.24 13.49 10.90
C ASP A 903 -44.89 13.15 9.45
N THR A 904 -43.75 13.71 8.99
CA THR A 904 -42.90 13.00 8.02
C THR A 904 -42.51 11.63 8.58
N TYR A 905 -42.65 10.58 7.77
CA TYR A 905 -42.35 9.19 8.13
C TYR A 905 -40.83 8.94 8.19
N ILE A 906 -40.17 9.57 9.17
CA ILE A 906 -38.79 9.30 9.54
C ILE A 906 -38.82 8.14 10.54
N PRO A 907 -38.37 6.92 10.18
CA PRO A 907 -38.16 5.88 11.17
C PRO A 907 -37.09 6.38 12.14
N ARG A 908 -37.50 6.70 13.37
CA ARG A 908 -36.59 7.03 14.47
C ARG A 908 -35.94 5.73 14.94
N GLY A 909 -34.94 5.26 14.19
CA GLY A 909 -34.03 4.23 14.69
C GLY A 909 -33.44 4.69 16.01
N ASP A 910 -33.43 3.80 17.00
CA ASP A 910 -32.98 4.14 18.33
C ASP A 910 -31.55 4.67 18.29
N LYS A 911 -31.33 5.77 19.01
CA LYS A 911 -30.00 6.34 19.14
C LYS A 911 -29.17 5.41 20.02
N ALA A 912 -28.44 4.51 19.38
CA ALA A 912 -27.20 3.97 19.91
C ALA A 912 -26.24 5.14 20.19
N GLN A 913 -26.41 5.78 21.36
CA GLN A 913 -25.42 6.69 21.89
C GLN A 913 -24.20 5.84 22.21
N TYR A 914 -23.23 5.84 21.29
CA TYR A 914 -21.88 5.40 21.56
C TYR A 914 -21.32 6.29 22.67
N THR A 915 -21.52 5.83 23.91
CA THR A 915 -20.82 6.34 25.09
C THR A 915 -19.32 6.28 24.81
N HIS A 916 -18.59 7.28 25.31
CA HIS A 916 -17.19 7.46 24.93
C HIS A 916 -16.34 6.23 25.35
N LEU A 917 -15.94 5.40 24.37
CA LEU A 917 -15.01 4.27 24.55
C LEU A 917 -13.66 4.64 25.18
N TYR A 918 -13.38 5.94 25.35
CA TYR A 918 -12.18 6.47 25.97
C TYR A 918 -12.53 7.60 26.95
N LYS A 919 -12.98 7.24 28.17
CA LYS A 919 -12.84 8.01 29.43
C LYS A 919 -13.60 7.38 30.62
N PRO A 920 -13.17 7.66 31.88
CA PRO A 920 -11.88 8.20 32.33
C PRO A 920 -11.05 7.10 33.03
N ILE A 921 -10.20 7.52 33.97
CA ILE A 921 -9.46 6.73 34.98
C ILE A 921 -10.34 5.57 35.51
N PRO A 922 -9.80 4.36 35.75
CA PRO A 922 -10.55 3.30 36.43
C PRO A 922 -11.01 3.75 37.82
N GLU A 923 -12.18 3.27 38.24
CA GLU A 923 -12.43 3.14 39.68
C GLU A 923 -11.55 1.97 40.16
N LEU A 924 -10.60 2.30 41.04
CA LEU A 924 -9.51 1.44 41.54
C LEU A 924 -9.96 0.62 42.76
#